data_AF-A0A6G7T7K6-F1
#
_entry.id   AF-A0A6G7T7K6-F1
#
_cell.length_a   1.000
_cell.length_b   1.000
_cell.length_c   1.000
_cell.angle_alpha   90.00
_cell.angle_beta   90.00
_cell.angle_gamma   90.00
#
_symmetry.space_group_name_H-M   'P 1'
#
loop_
_entity.id
_entity.type
_entity.pdbx_description
1 polymer ?
#
loop_
_entity_poly.entity_id
_entity_poly.type
_entity_poly.pdbx_seq_one_letter_code
_entity_poly.pdbx_strand_id
1 'polypeptide(L)'
;MPLWAALSGGSWAELVTEVAQLADEVRRHAPRALDELRAETGRTEPLFDTVLVAGRAPGPEDLTDGTVLAAGLARTGDGLELVLSHRPDALDGEQADRFAGYLLAALREPAERPGADHQEWSPVPEREVAQQLAEFAGPRRELPDRRVHELFEDQVRLRPDDIAAVHGTESWTYRELNERANRVAHALRHGGLRDEDVVAVVTERTLPWLVAVLAVFKAGGVYLPVEPHFPADRISGMLVRADCRRVLTERDVSPGLTEALTGLPGVRADHLDTLLAEDHPVTDPGIPVAAGQSAYIYFTSGSTGAPKGAVCEHAGFLNHLLAKIDDLEITEGRVVAQTAPQCFDISLWQLVAALAVGGRTLIIGQPDILDTARFIETLDTGGVEVLQAVPSYLEVVLTELERSPRALPRLRHVSATGEALKKELVERWFATFPDVALVNAYGLTETSDDTNHEVMRRVPEQASVPLGRPVANVRIHVVDERLRLVPLGSPGEILFSGVCVGRGYVNDEERTKAAFMPDPLLPGERMYRSGDFGRWLPDGRLEFLGRRDAQVKIRGFRIEIGEVENQLLRVDGVRDSAVVVTGEGESRQLVAFHSGEELSEATLLESLGAALPSYMIPSRFRRLDVLPLTANGKIDRKALTRLAGQEESAGDGVELRSDTERRLAELWSQVLKVPAGRIGRASHFFDSGGTSLSMLRLAIALDRVVTPVELQQHPVLAECAALLDRRAAEAPNPGRQPVDSHV
;
A
#
# COMPACT_ATOMS: atom_id res chain seq x y z
N MET A 1 -37.64 -14.62 -17.50
CA MET A 1 -36.82 -14.50 -18.73
C MET A 1 -35.76 -13.44 -18.48
N PRO A 2 -34.50 -13.64 -18.88
CA PRO A 2 -33.48 -12.59 -18.79
C PRO A 2 -33.90 -11.38 -19.63
N LEU A 3 -33.77 -10.18 -19.06
CA LEU A 3 -33.97 -8.91 -19.75
C LEU A 3 -32.65 -8.14 -19.73
N TRP A 4 -32.07 -7.91 -20.90
CA TRP A 4 -30.82 -7.17 -21.04
C TRP A 4 -31.13 -5.81 -21.64
N ALA A 5 -31.07 -4.76 -20.82
CA ALA A 5 -31.32 -3.40 -21.25
C ALA A 5 -30.01 -2.60 -21.23
N ALA A 6 -29.69 -1.93 -22.33
CA ALA A 6 -28.66 -0.90 -22.38
C ALA A 6 -29.38 0.45 -22.28
N LEU A 7 -29.32 1.10 -21.12
CA LEU A 7 -30.09 2.31 -20.88
C LEU A 7 -29.48 3.50 -21.64
N SER A 8 -30.24 4.08 -22.54
CA SER A 8 -29.88 5.33 -23.21
C SER A 8 -30.03 6.53 -22.25
N GLY A 9 -29.38 7.66 -22.52
CA GLY A 9 -29.64 8.90 -21.76
C GLY A 9 -31.00 9.49 -22.13
N GLY A 10 -31.63 10.22 -21.21
CA GLY A 10 -32.93 10.84 -21.48
C GLY A 10 -33.82 10.96 -20.24
N SER A 11 -35.07 11.30 -20.45
CA SER A 11 -36.05 11.45 -19.37
C SER A 11 -36.49 10.11 -18.78
N TRP A 12 -37.00 10.13 -17.56
CA TRP A 12 -37.67 8.97 -16.94
C TRP A 12 -38.79 8.38 -17.82
N ALA A 13 -39.59 9.21 -18.48
CA ALA A 13 -40.67 8.76 -19.35
C ALA A 13 -40.16 7.99 -20.59
N GLU A 14 -39.04 8.45 -21.16
CA GLU A 14 -38.38 7.76 -22.27
C GLU A 14 -37.84 6.41 -21.81
N LEU A 15 -37.15 6.36 -20.67
CA LEU A 15 -36.64 5.12 -20.08
C LEU A 15 -37.75 4.09 -19.85
N VAL A 16 -38.86 4.50 -19.24
CA VAL A 16 -40.01 3.61 -19.01
C VAL A 16 -40.57 3.07 -20.32
N THR A 17 -40.65 3.92 -21.34
CA THR A 17 -41.14 3.53 -22.67
C THR A 17 -40.18 2.54 -23.35
N GLU A 18 -38.88 2.80 -23.29
CA GLU A 18 -37.83 1.94 -23.85
C GLU A 18 -37.84 0.55 -23.20
N VAL A 19 -37.85 0.50 -21.86
CA VAL A 19 -37.89 -0.76 -21.10
C VAL A 19 -39.19 -1.53 -21.36
N ALA A 20 -40.34 -0.85 -21.49
CA ALA A 20 -41.61 -1.49 -21.82
C ALA A 20 -41.58 -2.15 -23.22
N GLN A 21 -41.05 -1.46 -24.23
CA GLN A 21 -40.90 -1.99 -25.58
C GLN A 21 -39.98 -3.22 -25.61
N LEU A 22 -38.85 -3.14 -24.91
CA LEU A 22 -37.91 -4.25 -24.78
C LEU A 22 -38.57 -5.46 -24.08
N ALA A 23 -39.29 -5.23 -22.99
CA ALA A 23 -39.99 -6.29 -22.28
C ALA A 23 -41.04 -6.99 -23.17
N ASP A 24 -41.78 -6.23 -23.97
CA ASP A 24 -42.73 -6.79 -24.94
C ASP A 24 -42.04 -7.57 -26.06
N GLU A 25 -40.86 -7.14 -26.51
CA GLU A 25 -40.05 -7.90 -27.47
C GLU A 25 -39.58 -9.24 -26.92
N VAL A 26 -39.07 -9.27 -25.68
CA VAL A 26 -38.67 -10.52 -25.05
C VAL A 26 -39.88 -11.45 -24.87
N ARG A 27 -41.07 -10.92 -24.50
CA ARG A 27 -42.31 -11.71 -24.38
C ARG A 27 -42.81 -12.31 -25.69
N ARG A 28 -42.44 -11.75 -26.85
CA ARG A 28 -42.79 -12.34 -28.16
C ARG A 28 -42.03 -13.64 -28.45
N HIS A 29 -40.92 -13.90 -27.75
CA HIS A 29 -40.17 -15.13 -27.90
C HIS A 29 -40.82 -16.26 -27.08
N ALA A 30 -40.76 -17.50 -27.61
CA ALA A 30 -41.25 -18.65 -26.88
C ALA A 30 -40.46 -18.82 -25.55
N PRO A 31 -41.12 -19.13 -24.42
CA PRO A 31 -40.43 -19.32 -23.15
C PRO A 31 -39.45 -20.49 -23.26
N ARG A 32 -38.18 -20.22 -22.98
CA ARG A 32 -37.10 -21.21 -22.96
C ARG A 32 -36.63 -21.48 -21.53
N ALA A 33 -36.16 -22.69 -21.28
CA ALA A 33 -35.53 -23.03 -20.02
C ALA A 33 -34.20 -22.26 -19.87
N LEU A 34 -33.90 -21.79 -18.65
CA LEU A 34 -32.67 -21.04 -18.37
C LEU A 34 -31.41 -21.89 -18.60
N ASP A 35 -31.48 -23.19 -18.34
CA ASP A 35 -30.38 -24.13 -18.58
C ASP A 35 -30.01 -24.24 -20.07
N GLU A 36 -31.00 -24.18 -20.97
CA GLU A 36 -30.74 -24.18 -22.41
C GLU A 36 -30.03 -22.88 -22.83
N LEU A 37 -30.48 -21.73 -22.31
CA LEU A 37 -29.86 -20.44 -22.59
C LEU A 37 -28.41 -20.37 -22.08
N ARG A 38 -28.13 -20.98 -20.93
CA ARG A 38 -26.77 -21.12 -20.39
C ARG A 38 -25.89 -22.00 -21.27
N ALA A 39 -26.41 -23.16 -21.69
CA ALA A 39 -25.69 -24.08 -22.56
C ALA A 39 -25.31 -23.41 -23.89
N GLU A 40 -26.22 -22.64 -24.48
CA GLU A 40 -25.95 -21.91 -25.74
C GLU A 40 -24.96 -20.75 -25.57
N THR A 41 -24.95 -20.10 -24.41
CA THR A 41 -24.02 -19.00 -24.11
C THR A 41 -22.69 -19.48 -23.53
N GLY A 42 -22.52 -20.80 -23.32
CA GLY A 42 -21.34 -21.37 -22.68
C GLY A 42 -21.15 -20.91 -21.23
N ARG A 43 -22.21 -20.45 -20.57
CA ARG A 43 -22.16 -19.96 -19.19
C ARG A 43 -22.52 -21.06 -18.21
N THR A 44 -21.73 -21.18 -17.15
CA THR A 44 -22.02 -22.08 -16.02
C THR A 44 -22.63 -21.36 -14.82
N GLU A 45 -22.59 -20.03 -14.81
CA GLU A 45 -23.11 -19.18 -13.75
C GLU A 45 -24.53 -18.69 -14.04
N PRO A 46 -25.26 -18.22 -13.01
CA PRO A 46 -26.53 -17.54 -13.17
C PRO A 46 -26.52 -16.41 -14.21
N LEU A 47 -27.58 -16.33 -15.00
CA LEU A 47 -27.73 -15.28 -16.02
C LEU A 47 -28.14 -13.93 -15.41
N PHE A 48 -28.74 -13.97 -14.23
CA PHE A 48 -29.21 -12.83 -13.44
C PHE A 48 -29.31 -13.27 -11.98
N ASP A 49 -29.31 -12.31 -11.07
CA ASP A 49 -29.46 -12.49 -9.62
C ASP A 49 -30.71 -11.81 -9.06
N THR A 50 -31.45 -11.08 -9.92
CA THR A 50 -32.60 -10.27 -9.53
C THR A 50 -33.79 -10.57 -10.43
N VAL A 51 -34.97 -10.75 -9.83
CA VAL A 51 -36.23 -10.99 -10.54
C VAL A 51 -37.22 -9.87 -10.26
N LEU A 52 -37.82 -9.32 -11.32
CA LEU A 52 -38.93 -8.38 -11.21
C LEU A 52 -40.25 -9.08 -11.58
N VAL A 53 -41.19 -9.11 -10.64
CA VAL A 53 -42.49 -9.75 -10.79
C VAL A 53 -43.58 -8.70 -11.03
N ALA A 54 -44.26 -8.80 -12.16
CA ALA A 54 -45.34 -7.88 -12.51
C ALA A 54 -46.69 -8.41 -12.01
N GLY A 55 -47.44 -7.56 -11.29
CA GLY A 55 -48.86 -7.79 -10.97
C GLY A 55 -49.15 -8.75 -9.81
N ARG A 56 -48.13 -9.22 -9.09
CA ARG A 56 -48.26 -9.99 -7.85
C ARG A 56 -47.06 -9.76 -6.93
N ALA A 57 -47.22 -10.12 -5.66
CA ALA A 57 -46.10 -10.24 -4.74
C ALA A 57 -45.18 -11.41 -5.16
N PRO A 58 -43.85 -11.26 -5.06
CA PRO A 58 -42.91 -12.35 -5.25
C PRO A 58 -43.00 -13.35 -4.08
N GLY A 59 -42.81 -14.63 -4.38
CA GLY A 59 -42.78 -15.73 -3.41
C GLY A 59 -41.44 -16.46 -3.41
N PRO A 60 -41.26 -17.48 -2.54
CA PRO A 60 -40.04 -18.31 -2.51
C PRO A 60 -39.72 -18.98 -3.85
N GLU A 61 -40.73 -19.26 -4.68
CA GLU A 61 -40.58 -19.81 -6.03
C GLU A 61 -39.83 -18.87 -7.00
N ASP A 62 -39.82 -17.56 -6.71
CA ASP A 62 -39.12 -16.57 -7.52
C ASP A 62 -37.63 -16.44 -7.12
N LEU A 63 -37.20 -17.05 -6.01
CA LEU A 63 -35.81 -17.10 -5.55
C LEU A 63 -35.07 -18.35 -6.04
N THR A 64 -35.27 -18.69 -7.30
CA THR A 64 -34.65 -19.86 -7.94
C THR A 64 -33.43 -19.47 -8.75
N ASP A 65 -32.61 -20.45 -9.09
CA ASP A 65 -31.57 -20.32 -10.12
C ASP A 65 -30.48 -19.26 -9.85
N GLY A 66 -30.12 -19.08 -8.57
CA GLY A 66 -29.12 -18.08 -8.15
C GLY A 66 -29.70 -16.70 -7.85
N THR A 67 -31.02 -16.51 -8.01
CA THR A 67 -31.71 -15.27 -7.64
C THR A 67 -31.56 -14.99 -6.15
N VAL A 68 -31.06 -13.80 -5.84
CA VAL A 68 -30.85 -13.28 -4.49
C VAL A 68 -32.02 -12.42 -4.05
N LEU A 69 -32.62 -11.66 -4.98
CA LEU A 69 -33.68 -10.71 -4.71
C LEU A 69 -34.79 -10.84 -5.76
N ALA A 70 -36.03 -10.93 -5.31
CA ALA A 70 -37.22 -10.80 -6.14
C ALA A 70 -38.07 -9.62 -5.65
N ALA A 71 -38.42 -8.71 -6.54
CA ALA A 71 -39.24 -7.54 -6.24
C ALA A 71 -40.50 -7.54 -7.09
N GLY A 72 -41.65 -7.19 -6.50
CA GLY A 72 -42.90 -7.07 -7.24
C GLY A 72 -43.83 -6.02 -6.67
N LEU A 73 -44.68 -5.46 -7.53
CA LEU A 73 -45.74 -4.54 -7.13
C LEU A 73 -47.06 -5.31 -7.08
N ALA A 74 -47.61 -5.46 -5.88
CA ALA A 74 -48.92 -6.05 -5.65
C ALA A 74 -49.98 -4.94 -5.57
N ARG A 75 -51.16 -5.17 -6.17
CA ARG A 75 -52.33 -4.30 -5.97
C ARG A 75 -53.04 -4.71 -4.68
N THR A 76 -53.21 -3.76 -3.78
CA THR A 76 -54.03 -3.89 -2.57
C THR A 76 -55.30 -3.04 -2.71
N GLY A 77 -56.25 -3.17 -1.77
CA GLY A 77 -57.46 -2.35 -1.76
C GLY A 77 -57.18 -0.84 -1.64
N ASP A 78 -56.03 -0.49 -1.07
CA ASP A 78 -55.63 0.89 -0.76
C ASP A 78 -54.53 1.45 -1.68
N GLY A 79 -54.02 0.67 -2.64
CA GLY A 79 -52.99 1.14 -3.59
C GLY A 79 -52.09 0.06 -4.19
N LEU A 80 -50.84 0.43 -4.44
CA LEU A 80 -49.76 -0.47 -4.83
C LEU A 80 -48.82 -0.68 -3.64
N GLU A 81 -48.46 -1.94 -3.39
CA GLU A 81 -47.51 -2.34 -2.38
C GLU A 81 -46.27 -2.94 -3.05
N LEU A 82 -45.08 -2.43 -2.71
CA LEU A 82 -43.82 -3.04 -3.10
C LEU A 82 -43.51 -4.18 -2.14
N VAL A 83 -43.41 -5.39 -2.66
CA VAL A 83 -43.05 -6.58 -1.89
C VAL A 83 -41.71 -7.09 -2.38
N LEU A 84 -40.81 -7.35 -1.44
CA LEU A 84 -39.50 -7.94 -1.68
C LEU A 84 -39.45 -9.33 -1.04
N SER A 85 -38.96 -10.30 -1.79
CA SER A 85 -38.56 -11.61 -1.30
C SER A 85 -37.06 -11.71 -1.53
N HIS A 86 -36.30 -12.14 -0.52
CA HIS A 86 -34.84 -12.22 -0.64
C HIS A 86 -34.30 -13.48 0.02
N ARG A 87 -33.09 -13.85 -0.38
CA ARG A 87 -32.31 -14.91 0.24
C ARG A 87 -31.64 -14.41 1.52
N PRO A 88 -31.94 -14.98 2.70
CA PRO A 88 -31.40 -14.50 3.98
C PRO A 88 -29.90 -14.79 4.16
N ASP A 89 -29.34 -15.71 3.37
CA ASP A 89 -27.90 -16.01 3.34
C ASP A 89 -27.10 -15.03 2.47
N ALA A 90 -27.79 -14.17 1.70
CA ALA A 90 -27.17 -13.18 0.81
C ALA A 90 -27.50 -11.73 1.19
N LEU A 91 -28.72 -11.47 1.66
CA LEU A 91 -29.15 -10.17 2.17
C LEU A 91 -29.79 -10.36 3.55
N ASP A 92 -29.29 -9.65 4.56
CA ASP A 92 -29.98 -9.57 5.85
C ASP A 92 -31.21 -8.65 5.77
N GLY A 93 -32.03 -8.64 6.83
CA GLY A 93 -33.27 -7.85 6.85
C GLY A 93 -33.03 -6.33 6.75
N GLU A 94 -31.95 -5.81 7.34
CA GLU A 94 -31.64 -4.38 7.31
C GLU A 94 -31.16 -3.95 5.90
N GLN A 95 -30.39 -4.80 5.24
CA GLN A 95 -30.02 -4.65 3.84
C GLN A 95 -31.25 -4.70 2.93
N ALA A 96 -32.16 -5.66 3.14
CA ALA A 96 -33.40 -5.77 2.38
C ALA A 96 -34.29 -4.51 2.55
N ASP A 97 -34.42 -4.00 3.77
CA ASP A 97 -35.16 -2.76 4.07
C ASP A 97 -34.54 -1.54 3.37
N ARG A 98 -33.20 -1.43 3.36
CA ARG A 98 -32.49 -0.38 2.60
C ARG A 98 -32.77 -0.47 1.11
N PHE A 99 -32.66 -1.67 0.53
CA PHE A 99 -33.00 -1.90 -0.88
C PHE A 99 -34.45 -1.54 -1.20
N ALA A 100 -35.39 -1.85 -0.29
CA ALA A 100 -36.78 -1.42 -0.40
C ALA A 100 -36.90 0.10 -0.46
N GLY A 101 -36.17 0.81 0.41
CA GLY A 101 -36.09 2.26 0.40
C GLY A 101 -35.60 2.82 -0.93
N TYR A 102 -34.52 2.28 -1.48
CA TYR A 102 -33.97 2.70 -2.78
C TYR A 102 -34.96 2.46 -3.93
N LEU A 103 -35.60 1.28 -3.96
CA LEU A 103 -36.60 0.94 -4.98
C LEU A 103 -37.84 1.84 -4.87
N LEU A 104 -38.31 2.14 -3.66
CA LEU A 104 -39.41 3.07 -3.46
C LEU A 104 -39.05 4.49 -3.92
N ALA A 105 -37.84 4.96 -3.65
CA ALA A 105 -37.35 6.24 -4.16
C ALA A 105 -37.31 6.25 -5.70
N ALA A 106 -36.79 5.17 -6.31
CA ALA A 106 -36.72 5.00 -7.76
C ALA A 106 -38.10 4.96 -8.42
N LEU A 107 -39.13 4.46 -7.73
CA LEU A 107 -40.52 4.42 -8.24
C LEU A 107 -41.24 5.77 -8.12
N ARG A 108 -40.86 6.61 -7.16
CA ARG A 108 -41.47 7.95 -6.97
C ARG A 108 -40.97 8.96 -8.00
N GLU A 109 -39.68 8.95 -8.31
CA GLU A 109 -39.08 9.91 -9.24
C GLU A 109 -39.77 9.98 -10.62
N PRO A 110 -39.98 8.88 -11.37
CA PRO A 110 -40.67 8.91 -12.66
C PRO A 110 -42.14 9.34 -12.55
N ALA A 111 -42.79 9.12 -11.40
CA ALA A 111 -44.18 9.51 -11.17
C ALA A 111 -44.30 11.03 -10.91
N GLU A 112 -43.36 11.61 -10.19
CA GLU A 112 -43.37 13.04 -9.84
C GLU A 112 -42.69 13.91 -10.92
N ARG A 113 -41.65 13.40 -11.58
CA ARG A 113 -40.81 14.14 -12.54
C ARG A 113 -40.51 13.31 -13.80
N PRO A 114 -41.54 12.93 -14.57
CA PRO A 114 -41.36 12.08 -15.75
C PRO A 114 -40.44 12.67 -16.83
N GLY A 115 -40.31 14.00 -16.90
CA GLY A 115 -39.44 14.71 -17.84
C GLY A 115 -38.01 14.94 -17.36
N ALA A 116 -37.68 14.61 -16.11
CA ALA A 116 -36.33 14.78 -15.58
C ALA A 116 -35.38 13.71 -16.14
N ASP A 117 -34.12 14.09 -16.34
CA ASP A 117 -33.08 13.16 -16.77
C ASP A 117 -32.82 12.12 -15.68
N HIS A 118 -33.08 10.85 -15.99
CA HIS A 118 -32.91 9.76 -15.04
C HIS A 118 -31.43 9.53 -14.68
N GLN A 119 -30.48 10.00 -15.50
CA GLN A 119 -29.05 9.90 -15.22
C GLN A 119 -28.58 10.89 -14.16
N GLU A 120 -29.34 11.97 -13.90
CA GLU A 120 -29.03 12.94 -12.84
C GLU A 120 -29.54 12.49 -11.47
N TRP A 121 -30.53 11.59 -11.42
CA TRP A 121 -31.10 11.08 -10.18
C TRP A 121 -30.11 10.22 -9.38
N SER A 122 -30.19 10.31 -8.05
CA SER A 122 -29.43 9.48 -7.11
C SER A 122 -30.38 8.60 -6.29
N PRO A 123 -30.09 7.30 -6.14
CA PRO A 123 -30.86 6.40 -5.28
C PRO A 123 -30.63 6.64 -3.79
N VAL A 124 -29.62 7.43 -3.41
CA VAL A 124 -29.24 7.63 -2.01
C VAL A 124 -30.17 8.65 -1.34
N PRO A 125 -30.94 8.26 -0.31
CA PRO A 125 -31.85 9.18 0.37
C PRO A 125 -31.09 10.22 1.21
N GLU A 126 -31.69 11.39 1.43
CA GLU A 126 -31.07 12.51 2.19
C GLU A 126 -30.56 12.10 3.58
N ARG A 127 -31.28 11.20 4.27
CA ARG A 127 -30.84 10.67 5.58
C ARG A 127 -29.51 9.92 5.47
N GLU A 128 -29.34 9.13 4.42
CA GLU A 128 -28.12 8.36 4.20
C GLU A 128 -26.98 9.26 3.72
N VAL A 129 -27.27 10.27 2.90
CA VAL A 129 -26.30 11.33 2.58
C VAL A 129 -25.79 12.00 3.86
N ALA A 130 -26.69 12.39 4.76
CA ALA A 130 -26.31 13.00 6.05
C ALA A 130 -25.49 12.03 6.91
N GLN A 131 -25.85 10.75 6.93
CA GLN A 131 -25.09 9.71 7.64
C GLN A 131 -23.67 9.58 7.09
N GLN A 132 -23.50 9.42 5.77
CA GLN A 132 -22.19 9.28 5.14
C GLN A 132 -21.32 10.54 5.31
N LEU A 133 -21.90 11.73 5.22
CA LEU A 133 -21.13 12.99 5.31
C LEU A 133 -20.80 13.42 6.76
N ALA A 134 -21.66 13.12 7.73
CA ALA A 134 -21.52 13.59 9.10
C ALA A 134 -21.20 12.47 10.10
N GLU A 135 -21.91 11.34 10.06
CA GLU A 135 -21.76 10.28 11.05
C GLU A 135 -20.56 9.36 10.76
N PHE A 136 -20.21 9.17 9.49
CA PHE A 136 -19.05 8.37 9.08
C PHE A 136 -17.77 9.19 8.95
N ALA A 137 -17.86 10.52 9.05
CA ALA A 137 -16.69 11.37 9.13
C ALA A 137 -15.86 11.05 10.39
N GLY A 138 -14.55 11.21 10.27
CA GLY A 138 -13.66 11.12 11.42
C GLY A 138 -14.02 12.17 12.47
N PRO A 139 -13.81 11.86 13.77
CA PRO A 139 -14.18 12.78 14.85
C PRO A 139 -13.48 14.12 14.68
N ARG A 140 -14.17 15.21 15.02
CA ARG A 140 -13.54 16.54 15.01
C ARG A 140 -12.55 16.64 16.17
N ARG A 141 -11.32 17.01 15.87
CA ARG A 141 -10.29 17.33 16.87
C ARG A 141 -9.71 18.70 16.59
N GLU A 142 -9.70 19.55 17.60
CA GLU A 142 -8.93 20.80 17.55
C GLU A 142 -7.44 20.47 17.61
N LEU A 143 -6.68 20.87 16.58
CA LEU A 143 -5.24 20.67 16.56
C LEU A 143 -4.57 21.76 17.40
N PRO A 144 -3.53 21.42 18.19
CA PRO A 144 -2.78 22.42 18.90
C PRO A 144 -2.10 23.37 17.91
N ASP A 145 -1.97 24.65 18.28
CA ASP A 145 -1.16 25.62 17.53
C ASP A 145 0.34 25.37 17.79
N ARG A 146 0.78 24.17 17.43
CA ARG A 146 2.13 23.62 17.54
C ARG A 146 2.42 22.76 16.32
N ARG A 147 3.69 22.58 15.99
CA ARG A 147 4.21 21.73 14.91
C ARG A 147 5.01 20.63 15.59
N VAL A 148 5.28 19.55 14.87
CA VAL A 148 5.91 18.37 15.46
C VAL A 148 7.25 18.68 16.14
N HIS A 149 8.07 19.56 15.55
CA HIS A 149 9.33 19.98 16.16
C HIS A 149 9.14 20.82 17.43
N GLU A 150 8.07 21.62 17.53
CA GLU A 150 7.76 22.39 18.74
C GLU A 150 7.23 21.50 19.86
N LEU A 151 6.45 20.45 19.53
CA LEU A 151 6.05 19.43 20.51
C LEU A 151 7.27 18.67 21.04
N PHE A 152 8.25 18.37 20.17
CA PHE A 152 9.53 17.83 20.60
C PHE A 152 10.28 18.79 21.53
N GLU A 153 10.36 20.08 21.20
CA GLU A 153 11.00 21.10 22.06
C GLU A 153 10.31 21.23 23.43
N ASP A 154 8.98 21.10 23.49
CA ASP A 154 8.24 21.01 24.75
C ASP A 154 8.73 19.83 25.59
N GLN A 155 8.93 18.65 24.99
CA GLN A 155 9.51 17.49 25.69
C GLN A 155 10.97 17.70 26.09
N VAL A 156 11.78 18.39 25.29
CA VAL A 156 13.17 18.73 25.65
C VAL A 156 13.21 19.59 26.92
N ARG A 157 12.29 20.53 27.07
CA ARG A 157 12.18 21.36 28.30
C ARG A 157 11.75 20.55 29.51
N LEU A 158 10.87 19.58 29.32
CA LEU A 158 10.33 18.74 30.40
C LEU A 158 11.29 17.62 30.82
N ARG A 159 12.07 17.08 29.87
CA ARG A 159 12.78 15.79 29.99
C ARG A 159 14.16 15.79 29.33
N PRO A 160 15.01 16.79 29.57
CA PRO A 160 16.19 16.97 28.75
C PRO A 160 17.16 15.78 28.81
N ASP A 161 17.19 15.05 29.91
CA ASP A 161 18.17 13.99 30.17
C ASP A 161 17.59 12.58 29.92
N ASP A 162 16.32 12.47 29.51
CA ASP A 162 15.71 11.20 29.08
C ASP A 162 16.22 10.82 27.68
N ILE A 163 16.32 9.52 27.39
CA ILE A 163 16.76 9.01 26.08
C ILE A 163 15.67 9.20 25.03
N ALA A 164 15.95 10.00 24.00
CA ALA A 164 15.03 10.29 22.91
C ALA A 164 15.14 9.26 21.77
N ALA A 165 16.37 8.91 21.38
CA ALA A 165 16.60 8.08 20.20
C ALA A 165 17.80 7.15 20.37
N VAL A 166 17.71 5.95 19.77
CA VAL A 166 18.77 4.93 19.81
C VAL A 166 18.96 4.28 18.45
N HIS A 167 20.21 4.01 18.09
CA HIS A 167 20.61 3.21 16.95
C HIS A 167 21.84 2.36 17.32
N GLY A 168 21.71 1.04 17.23
CA GLY A 168 22.75 0.12 17.70
C GLY A 168 23.10 0.35 19.17
N THR A 169 24.36 0.62 19.47
CA THR A 169 24.85 0.92 20.82
C THR A 169 24.84 2.41 21.16
N GLU A 170 24.51 3.29 20.22
CA GLU A 170 24.49 4.73 20.43
C GLU A 170 23.10 5.21 20.84
N SER A 171 23.06 6.13 21.80
CA SER A 171 21.83 6.75 22.30
C SER A 171 22.03 8.24 22.53
N TRP A 172 21.04 9.05 22.18
CA TRP A 172 21.02 10.48 22.50
C TRP A 172 19.83 10.81 23.38
N THR A 173 20.09 11.67 24.37
CA THR A 173 19.05 12.32 25.17
C THR A 173 18.26 13.33 24.35
N TYR A 174 17.10 13.74 24.87
CA TYR A 174 16.32 14.83 24.28
C TYR A 174 17.14 16.11 24.10
N ARG A 175 17.94 16.49 25.10
CA ARG A 175 18.84 17.65 25.03
C ARG A 175 19.86 17.49 23.91
N GLU A 176 20.59 16.38 23.90
CA GLU A 176 21.66 16.12 22.92
C GLU A 176 21.16 16.10 21.48
N LEU A 177 19.99 15.51 21.26
CA LEU A 177 19.33 15.49 19.96
C LEU A 177 18.90 16.91 19.54
N ASN A 178 18.30 17.67 20.47
CA ASN A 178 17.84 19.02 20.20
C ASN A 178 18.99 19.97 19.88
N GLU A 179 20.07 19.94 20.65
CA GLU A 179 21.24 20.79 20.44
C GLU A 179 21.88 20.54 19.06
N ARG A 180 21.98 19.27 18.64
CA ARG A 180 22.46 18.87 17.30
C ARG A 180 21.54 19.37 16.19
N ALA A 181 20.22 19.15 16.33
CA ALA A 181 19.23 19.62 15.35
C ALA A 181 19.21 21.15 15.26
N ASN A 182 19.33 21.85 16.39
CA ASN A 182 19.40 23.31 16.43
C ASN A 182 20.64 23.85 15.74
N ARG A 183 21.82 23.25 15.98
CA ARG A 183 23.07 23.64 15.31
C ARG A 183 22.93 23.55 13.79
N VAL A 184 22.38 22.45 13.28
CA VAL A 184 22.13 22.27 11.84
C VAL A 184 21.06 23.25 11.33
N ALA A 185 19.98 23.49 12.08
CA ALA A 185 18.93 24.43 11.69
C ALA A 185 19.45 25.89 11.57
N HIS A 186 20.28 26.33 12.51
CA HIS A 186 20.96 27.63 12.45
C HIS A 186 21.90 27.70 11.26
N ALA A 187 22.66 26.63 10.99
CA ALA A 187 23.54 26.57 9.84
C ALA A 187 22.77 26.69 8.52
N LEU A 188 21.64 25.99 8.38
CA LEU A 188 20.75 26.10 7.22
C LEU A 188 20.24 27.54 7.02
N ARG A 189 19.77 28.19 8.09
CA ARG A 189 19.31 29.57 8.06
C ARG A 189 20.42 30.55 7.72
N HIS A 190 21.60 30.39 8.32
CA HIS A 190 22.78 31.20 7.98
C HIS A 190 23.21 30.98 6.53
N GLY A 191 23.06 29.76 6.02
CA GLY A 191 23.24 29.37 4.62
C GLY A 191 22.15 29.90 3.67
N GLY A 192 21.20 30.69 4.17
CA GLY A 192 20.20 31.40 3.38
C GLY A 192 18.90 30.64 3.13
N LEU A 193 18.63 29.56 3.86
CA LEU A 193 17.36 28.83 3.75
C LEU A 193 16.17 29.74 4.12
N ARG A 194 15.20 29.83 3.23
CA ARG A 194 13.94 30.56 3.40
C ARG A 194 12.80 29.60 3.76
N ASP A 195 11.68 30.19 4.16
CA ASP A 195 10.49 29.44 4.50
C ASP A 195 9.99 28.68 3.26
N GLU A 196 9.63 27.41 3.47
CA GLU A 196 9.22 26.48 2.42
C GLU A 196 10.27 26.20 1.32
N ASP A 197 11.54 26.58 1.51
CA ASP A 197 12.63 26.06 0.66
C ASP A 197 12.76 24.54 0.87
N VAL A 198 12.86 23.78 -0.24
CA VAL A 198 13.01 22.33 -0.19
C VAL A 198 14.45 21.96 0.18
N VAL A 199 14.58 21.08 1.17
CA VAL A 199 15.85 20.48 1.60
C VAL A 199 15.76 18.97 1.42
N ALA A 200 16.55 18.46 0.48
CA ALA A 200 16.71 17.02 0.32
C ALA A 200 17.58 16.46 1.44
N VAL A 201 17.20 15.31 1.99
CA VAL A 201 17.99 14.59 2.99
C VAL A 201 18.35 13.24 2.42
N VAL A 202 19.64 13.00 2.25
CA VAL A 202 20.24 11.79 1.67
C VAL A 202 21.19 11.21 2.72
N THR A 203 20.68 10.35 3.59
CA THR A 203 21.44 9.82 4.73
C THR A 203 21.15 8.35 4.94
N GLU A 204 22.05 7.65 5.61
CA GLU A 204 21.74 6.32 6.12
C GLU A 204 20.67 6.39 7.21
N ARG A 205 20.10 5.24 7.54
CA ARG A 205 19.07 5.13 8.58
C ARG A 205 19.70 5.09 9.97
N THR A 206 20.26 6.20 10.40
CA THR A 206 21.03 6.37 11.64
C THR A 206 20.55 7.59 12.43
N LEU A 207 21.13 7.87 13.60
CA LEU A 207 20.78 9.04 14.41
C LEU A 207 20.98 10.40 13.67
N PRO A 208 22.03 10.60 12.84
CA PRO A 208 22.15 11.76 11.95
C PRO A 208 20.93 12.06 11.07
N TRP A 209 20.21 11.04 10.58
CA TRP A 209 18.98 11.24 9.81
C TRP A 209 17.89 11.95 10.63
N LEU A 210 17.69 11.54 11.89
CA LEU A 210 16.75 12.18 12.80
C LEU A 210 17.12 13.65 13.07
N VAL A 211 18.42 13.95 13.20
CA VAL A 211 18.92 15.33 13.32
C VAL A 211 18.58 16.15 12.08
N ALA A 212 18.82 15.61 10.89
CA ALA A 212 18.52 16.30 9.64
C ALA A 212 17.03 16.63 9.50
N VAL A 213 16.15 15.67 9.79
CA VAL A 213 14.69 15.85 9.72
C VAL A 213 14.23 16.96 10.68
N LEU A 214 14.64 16.90 11.95
CA LEU A 214 14.28 17.92 12.93
C LEU A 214 14.85 19.29 12.56
N ALA A 215 16.08 19.34 12.06
CA ALA A 215 16.72 20.59 11.66
C ALA A 215 15.99 21.28 10.50
N VAL A 216 15.53 20.52 9.50
CA VAL A 216 14.74 21.06 8.38
C VAL A 216 13.44 21.68 8.89
N PHE A 217 12.71 20.99 9.76
CA PHE A 217 11.47 21.52 10.33
C PHE A 217 11.70 22.76 11.21
N LYS A 218 12.73 22.73 12.07
CA LYS A 218 13.12 23.88 12.92
C LYS A 218 13.59 25.09 12.11
N ALA A 219 14.16 24.84 10.94
CA ALA A 219 14.56 25.89 10.00
C ALA A 219 13.39 26.36 9.12
N GLY A 220 12.18 25.79 9.22
CA GLY A 220 11.02 26.15 8.39
C GLY A 220 11.13 25.72 6.92
N GLY A 221 12.01 24.75 6.62
CA GLY A 221 12.15 24.17 5.29
C GLY A 221 11.21 22.98 5.06
N VAL A 222 11.16 22.51 3.82
CA VAL A 222 10.36 21.33 3.40
C VAL A 222 11.26 20.11 3.27
N TYR A 223 10.94 19.06 4.01
CA TYR A 223 11.71 17.82 4.02
C TYR A 223 11.46 16.99 2.75
N LEU A 224 12.52 16.70 2.00
CA LEU A 224 12.50 15.78 0.85
C LEU A 224 13.43 14.58 1.12
N PRO A 225 12.90 13.41 1.53
CA PRO A 225 13.72 12.22 1.67
C PRO A 225 14.16 11.67 0.32
N VAL A 226 15.44 11.29 0.25
CA VAL A 226 16.02 10.60 -0.90
C VAL A 226 16.82 9.42 -0.38
N GLU A 227 16.53 8.23 -0.91
CA GLU A 227 17.26 7.01 -0.55
C GLU A 227 18.71 7.12 -1.05
N PRO A 228 19.73 6.97 -0.17
CA PRO A 228 21.14 7.10 -0.57
C PRO A 228 21.58 6.11 -1.64
N HIS A 229 20.93 4.95 -1.74
CA HIS A 229 21.23 3.92 -2.73
C HIS A 229 20.50 4.09 -4.07
N PHE A 230 19.74 5.17 -4.27
CA PHE A 230 19.12 5.42 -5.58
C PHE A 230 20.15 5.76 -6.66
N PRO A 231 19.88 5.39 -7.94
CA PRO A 231 20.72 5.79 -9.06
C PRO A 231 20.81 7.31 -9.22
N ALA A 232 21.91 7.80 -9.80
CA ALA A 232 22.17 9.23 -9.97
C ALA A 232 21.06 9.96 -10.75
N ASP A 233 20.57 9.36 -11.83
CA ASP A 233 19.48 9.92 -12.65
C ASP A 233 18.17 10.05 -11.88
N ARG A 234 17.90 9.09 -10.98
CA ARG A 234 16.72 9.13 -10.11
C ARG A 234 16.83 10.27 -9.12
N ILE A 235 17.98 10.42 -8.46
CA ILE A 235 18.26 11.48 -7.49
C ILE A 235 18.17 12.85 -8.18
N SER A 236 18.87 13.03 -9.30
CA SER A 236 18.86 14.31 -10.04
C SER A 236 17.46 14.69 -10.51
N GLY A 237 16.68 13.73 -11.03
CA GLY A 237 15.29 13.95 -11.44
C GLY A 237 14.39 14.39 -10.29
N MET A 238 14.54 13.81 -9.11
CA MET A 238 13.81 14.23 -7.90
C MET A 238 14.19 15.64 -7.47
N LEU A 239 15.49 15.95 -7.40
CA LEU A 239 15.99 17.27 -7.01
C LEU A 239 15.52 18.38 -7.96
N VAL A 240 15.63 18.15 -9.28
CA VAL A 240 15.18 19.09 -10.30
C VAL A 240 13.68 19.29 -10.22
N ARG A 241 12.89 18.22 -10.12
CA ARG A 241 11.43 18.34 -10.08
C ARG A 241 10.94 19.06 -8.83
N ALA A 242 11.64 18.92 -7.71
CA ALA A 242 11.31 19.62 -6.47
C ALA A 242 11.88 21.05 -6.38
N ASP A 243 12.59 21.56 -7.42
CA ASP A 243 13.40 22.79 -7.36
C ASP A 243 14.29 22.86 -6.11
N CYS A 244 14.85 21.71 -5.73
CA CYS A 244 15.63 21.56 -4.52
C CYS A 244 17.05 22.11 -4.71
N ARG A 245 17.46 23.06 -3.85
CA ARG A 245 18.78 23.74 -3.94
C ARG A 245 19.73 23.42 -2.78
N ARG A 246 19.27 22.63 -1.82
CA ARG A 246 20.01 22.25 -0.61
C ARG A 246 19.85 20.76 -0.37
N VAL A 247 20.95 20.07 -0.17
CA VAL A 247 20.99 18.65 0.20
C VAL A 247 21.73 18.53 1.53
N LEU A 248 21.14 17.88 2.52
CA LEU A 248 21.82 17.40 3.71
C LEU A 248 22.23 15.94 3.49
N THR A 249 23.51 15.64 3.67
CA THR A 249 24.04 14.28 3.49
C THR A 249 25.12 13.97 4.51
N GLU A 250 25.43 12.69 4.65
CA GLU A 250 26.66 12.23 5.30
C GLU A 250 27.79 12.12 4.24
N ARG A 251 29.05 12.03 4.66
CA ARG A 251 30.15 11.77 3.72
C ARG A 251 30.14 10.32 3.25
N ASP A 252 30.48 10.12 1.97
CA ASP A 252 30.68 8.79 1.37
C ASP A 252 29.48 7.83 1.45
N VAL A 253 28.28 8.33 1.77
CA VAL A 253 27.06 7.53 1.92
C VAL A 253 26.35 7.28 0.58
N SER A 254 26.48 8.18 -0.40
CA SER A 254 25.79 8.04 -1.68
C SER A 254 26.71 8.38 -2.87
N PRO A 255 27.28 7.36 -3.54
CA PRO A 255 27.96 7.54 -4.82
C PRO A 255 27.01 8.13 -5.87
N GLY A 256 25.76 7.67 -5.90
CA GLY A 256 24.72 8.16 -6.81
C GLY A 256 24.43 9.64 -6.64
N LEU A 257 24.38 10.15 -5.39
CA LEU A 257 24.25 11.59 -5.14
C LEU A 257 25.46 12.37 -5.66
N THR A 258 26.67 11.87 -5.42
CA THR A 258 27.91 12.52 -5.86
C THR A 258 27.90 12.71 -7.38
N GLU A 259 27.53 11.66 -8.11
CA GLU A 259 27.35 11.69 -9.56
C GLU A 259 26.22 12.64 -9.97
N ALA A 260 25.04 12.56 -9.34
CA ALA A 260 23.88 13.42 -9.65
C ALA A 260 24.20 14.91 -9.53
N LEU A 261 24.99 15.30 -8.52
CA LEU A 261 25.35 16.70 -8.28
C LEU A 261 26.32 17.27 -9.31
N THR A 262 27.08 16.45 -10.03
CA THR A 262 27.97 16.93 -11.11
C THR A 262 27.20 17.64 -12.22
N GLY A 263 25.96 17.21 -12.49
CA GLY A 263 25.04 17.83 -13.44
C GLY A 263 24.19 18.98 -12.88
N LEU A 264 24.30 19.28 -11.57
CA LEU A 264 23.43 20.22 -10.86
C LEU A 264 24.24 21.26 -10.07
N PRO A 265 25.02 22.15 -10.73
CA PRO A 265 25.90 23.11 -10.06
C PRO A 265 25.18 24.15 -9.17
N GLY A 266 23.86 24.28 -9.29
CA GLY A 266 23.03 25.13 -8.45
C GLY A 266 22.59 24.50 -7.12
N VAL A 267 22.86 23.21 -6.92
CA VAL A 267 22.48 22.47 -5.72
C VAL A 267 23.69 22.36 -4.80
N ARG A 268 23.55 22.85 -3.57
CA ARG A 268 24.60 22.77 -2.56
C ARG A 268 24.36 21.54 -1.68
N ALA A 269 25.36 20.68 -1.57
CA ALA A 269 25.40 19.63 -0.57
C ALA A 269 26.12 20.12 0.69
N ASP A 270 25.44 20.01 1.82
CA ASP A 270 25.96 20.30 3.15
C ASP A 270 26.11 18.98 3.91
N HIS A 271 27.31 18.72 4.43
CA HIS A 271 27.59 17.49 5.15
C HIS A 271 27.28 17.65 6.64
N LEU A 272 26.47 16.75 7.21
CA LEU A 272 26.00 16.83 8.60
C LEU A 272 27.15 16.88 9.60
N ASP A 273 28.20 16.07 9.43
CA ASP A 273 29.38 16.06 10.30
C ASP A 273 30.09 17.42 10.33
N THR A 274 30.11 18.13 9.19
CA THR A 274 30.70 19.47 9.06
C THR A 274 29.85 20.49 9.80
N LEU A 275 28.54 20.51 9.51
CA LEU A 275 27.61 21.44 10.16
C LEU A 275 27.55 21.24 11.67
N LEU A 276 27.67 19.99 12.13
CA LEU A 276 27.72 19.64 13.54
C LEU A 276 29.05 20.04 14.20
N ALA A 277 30.14 20.20 13.45
CA ALA A 277 31.42 20.69 13.97
C ALA A 277 31.50 22.22 14.01
N GLU A 278 30.71 22.93 13.20
CA GLU A 278 30.65 24.38 13.17
C GLU A 278 30.08 24.99 14.46
N ASP A 279 30.52 26.20 14.81
CA ASP A 279 30.11 26.92 16.01
C ASP A 279 28.80 27.69 15.80
N HIS A 280 27.71 26.97 15.53
CA HIS A 280 26.35 27.54 15.51
C HIS A 280 25.66 27.38 16.87
N PRO A 281 24.69 28.27 17.21
CA PRO A 281 23.94 28.17 18.44
C PRO A 281 23.24 26.82 18.62
N VAL A 282 23.15 26.36 19.86
CA VAL A 282 22.47 25.11 20.23
C VAL A 282 21.04 25.33 20.76
N THR A 283 20.61 26.59 20.88
CA THR A 283 19.26 26.98 21.30
C THR A 283 18.26 26.89 20.14
N ASP A 284 16.99 26.66 20.47
CA ASP A 284 15.92 26.56 19.47
C ASP A 284 15.91 27.82 18.56
N PRO A 285 15.86 27.67 17.22
CA PRO A 285 15.85 28.81 16.30
C PRO A 285 14.67 29.76 16.45
N GLY A 286 13.54 29.28 16.99
CA GLY A 286 12.33 30.08 17.20
C GLY A 286 11.69 30.59 15.92
N ILE A 287 11.89 29.88 14.80
CA ILE A 287 11.30 30.21 13.50
C ILE A 287 9.80 29.92 13.54
N PRO A 288 8.93 30.91 13.26
CA PRO A 288 7.50 30.65 13.13
C PRO A 288 7.20 29.80 11.89
N VAL A 289 6.63 28.62 12.11
CA VAL A 289 6.12 27.76 11.03
C VAL A 289 4.59 27.78 11.10
N ALA A 290 3.89 27.93 9.98
CA ALA A 290 2.42 27.94 9.96
C ALA A 290 1.84 26.54 9.68
N ALA A 291 0.63 26.27 10.17
CA ALA A 291 -0.02 24.96 9.98
C ALA A 291 -0.22 24.59 8.50
N GLY A 292 -0.46 25.58 7.62
CA GLY A 292 -0.63 25.38 6.18
C GLY A 292 0.66 25.39 5.35
N GLN A 293 1.84 25.59 5.96
CA GLN A 293 3.11 25.47 5.26
C GLN A 293 3.41 24.00 4.94
N SER A 294 4.14 23.78 3.84
CA SER A 294 4.58 22.45 3.41
C SER A 294 5.55 21.88 4.44
N ALA A 295 5.27 20.67 4.93
CA ALA A 295 6.15 19.95 5.83
C ALA A 295 7.13 19.09 5.04
N TYR A 296 6.62 18.31 4.08
CA TYR A 296 7.44 17.35 3.36
C TYR A 296 6.93 17.06 1.94
N ILE A 297 7.82 16.50 1.13
CA ILE A 297 7.55 16.02 -0.21
C ILE A 297 8.01 14.56 -0.33
N TYR A 298 7.07 13.64 -0.51
CA TYR A 298 7.39 12.24 -0.80
C TYR A 298 7.12 11.94 -2.26
N PHE A 299 8.12 11.37 -2.94
CA PHE A 299 7.96 10.93 -4.33
C PHE A 299 7.36 9.53 -4.40
N THR A 300 6.25 9.43 -5.11
CA THR A 300 5.64 8.16 -5.51
C THR A 300 5.84 7.90 -6.99
N SER A 301 5.76 6.64 -7.40
CA SER A 301 5.74 6.26 -8.82
C SER A 301 4.61 6.97 -9.58
N GLY A 302 4.85 7.33 -10.84
CA GLY A 302 3.87 8.08 -11.65
C GLY A 302 3.45 7.36 -12.94
N SER A 303 2.16 7.44 -13.28
CA SER A 303 1.55 6.75 -14.42
C SER A 303 2.14 7.12 -15.78
N THR A 304 2.78 8.30 -15.92
CA THR A 304 3.38 8.76 -17.19
C THR A 304 4.87 8.43 -17.35
N GLY A 305 5.46 7.58 -16.48
CA GLY A 305 6.90 7.31 -16.57
C GLY A 305 7.79 8.09 -15.62
N ALA A 306 7.27 9.17 -15.02
CA ALA A 306 8.03 10.06 -14.15
C ALA A 306 7.41 10.14 -12.74
N PRO A 307 8.24 10.08 -11.68
CA PRO A 307 7.81 10.23 -10.30
C PRO A 307 7.06 11.52 -10.04
N LYS A 308 6.10 11.47 -9.12
CA LYS A 308 5.35 12.64 -8.65
C LYS A 308 5.62 12.83 -7.16
N GLY A 309 6.03 14.04 -6.77
CA GLY A 309 6.26 14.40 -5.37
C GLY A 309 4.99 14.96 -4.77
N ALA A 310 4.36 14.23 -3.84
CA ALA A 310 3.18 14.71 -3.12
C ALA A 310 3.59 15.68 -2.00
N VAL A 311 3.03 16.89 -2.02
CA VAL A 311 3.34 17.95 -1.05
C VAL A 311 2.32 17.91 0.08
N CYS A 312 2.77 17.61 1.30
CA CYS A 312 1.91 17.58 2.49
C CYS A 312 2.21 18.76 3.42
N GLU A 313 1.18 19.24 4.10
CA GLU A 313 1.23 20.41 4.98
C GLU A 313 1.39 19.99 6.45
N HIS A 314 1.94 20.87 7.29
CA HIS A 314 2.17 20.59 8.71
C HIS A 314 0.90 20.19 9.47
N ALA A 315 -0.26 20.75 9.14
CA ALA A 315 -1.54 20.42 9.76
C ALA A 315 -1.96 18.96 9.49
N GLY A 316 -1.86 18.51 8.25
CA GLY A 316 -2.16 17.14 7.85
C GLY A 316 -1.22 16.15 8.52
N PHE A 317 0.07 16.46 8.50
CA PHE A 317 1.09 15.67 9.19
C PHE A 317 0.83 15.54 10.69
N LEU A 318 0.61 16.65 11.38
CA LEU A 318 0.32 16.64 12.82
C LEU A 318 -0.96 15.88 13.12
N ASN A 319 -1.98 16.03 12.28
CA ASN A 319 -3.24 15.32 12.46
C ASN A 319 -3.04 13.80 12.39
N HIS A 320 -2.32 13.32 11.38
CA HIS A 320 -1.94 11.92 11.25
C HIS A 320 -1.10 11.45 12.46
N LEU A 321 -0.07 12.22 12.84
CA LEU A 321 0.81 11.86 13.95
C LEU A 321 0.04 11.65 15.25
N LEU A 322 -0.87 12.57 15.58
CA LEU A 322 -1.68 12.45 16.79
C LEU A 322 -2.67 11.28 16.70
N ALA A 323 -3.23 10.98 15.52
CA ALA A 323 -4.06 9.78 15.34
C ALA A 323 -3.26 8.49 15.61
N LYS A 324 -2.01 8.40 15.14
CA LYS A 324 -1.10 7.30 15.46
C LYS A 324 -0.80 7.21 16.95
N ILE A 325 -0.53 8.34 17.60
CA ILE A 325 -0.27 8.40 19.04
C ILE A 325 -1.48 7.88 19.83
N ASP A 326 -2.69 8.31 19.47
CA ASP A 326 -3.91 7.90 20.16
C ASP A 326 -4.21 6.40 19.94
N ASP A 327 -4.25 5.94 18.68
CA ASP A 327 -4.69 4.58 18.32
C ASP A 327 -3.65 3.48 18.62
N LEU A 328 -2.35 3.83 18.66
CA LEU A 328 -1.27 2.93 19.09
C LEU A 328 -0.88 3.14 20.56
N GLU A 329 -1.63 4.00 21.26
CA GLU A 329 -1.41 4.38 22.65
C GLU A 329 0.06 4.77 22.92
N ILE A 330 0.69 5.56 22.06
CA ILE A 330 2.08 5.99 22.27
C ILE A 330 2.10 6.98 23.43
N THR A 331 2.82 6.65 24.49
CA THR A 331 2.92 7.50 25.68
C THR A 331 4.37 7.74 26.06
N GLU A 332 4.57 8.60 27.05
CA GLU A 332 5.84 8.77 27.76
C GLU A 332 6.53 7.42 28.02
N GLY A 333 7.85 7.39 27.77
CA GLY A 333 8.70 6.23 28.01
C GLY A 333 8.53 5.07 27.03
N ARG A 334 7.45 5.01 26.24
CA ARG A 334 7.23 3.91 25.29
C ARG A 334 8.22 3.97 24.14
N VAL A 335 8.61 2.79 23.65
CA VAL A 335 9.55 2.65 22.54
C VAL A 335 8.81 2.35 21.24
N VAL A 336 8.97 3.25 20.25
CA VAL A 336 8.49 3.08 18.87
C VAL A 336 9.66 2.62 18.00
N ALA A 337 9.47 1.53 17.25
CA ALA A 337 10.45 1.07 16.27
C ALA A 337 10.32 1.85 14.95
N GLN A 338 11.44 2.37 14.46
CA GLN A 338 11.58 2.93 13.13
C GLN A 338 12.22 1.87 12.22
N THR A 339 11.44 1.36 11.28
CA THR A 339 11.78 0.23 10.40
C THR A 339 11.56 0.54 8.92
N ALA A 340 10.75 1.54 8.60
CA ALA A 340 10.42 1.87 7.22
C ALA A 340 11.58 2.59 6.51
N PRO A 341 11.78 2.38 5.20
CA PRO A 341 12.77 3.13 4.44
C PRO A 341 12.45 4.62 4.39
N GLN A 342 13.50 5.46 4.41
CA GLN A 342 13.40 6.91 4.54
C GLN A 342 12.53 7.56 3.45
N CYS A 343 12.48 6.94 2.26
CA CYS A 343 11.71 7.39 1.10
C CYS A 343 10.21 7.03 1.12
N PHE A 344 9.70 6.44 2.22
CA PHE A 344 8.27 6.26 2.48
C PHE A 344 7.81 7.15 3.63
N ASP A 345 6.62 7.72 3.48
CA ASP A 345 5.92 8.54 4.48
C ASP A 345 5.73 7.84 5.83
N ILE A 346 5.47 6.54 5.79
CA ILE A 346 5.48 5.61 6.95
C ILE A 346 6.70 5.83 7.86
N SER A 347 7.87 6.12 7.28
CA SER A 347 9.11 6.29 8.05
C SER A 347 9.10 7.54 8.91
N LEU A 348 8.40 8.60 8.51
CA LEU A 348 8.43 9.89 9.18
C LEU A 348 7.68 9.84 10.52
N TRP A 349 6.47 9.27 10.56
CA TRP A 349 5.73 9.18 11.81
C TRP A 349 6.44 8.24 12.80
N GLN A 350 6.98 7.10 12.34
CA GLN A 350 7.75 6.18 13.17
C GLN A 350 8.96 6.88 13.81
N LEU A 351 9.57 7.81 13.06
CA LEU A 351 10.76 8.53 13.48
C LEU A 351 10.47 9.54 14.61
N VAL A 352 9.32 10.23 14.56
CA VAL A 352 9.06 11.40 15.42
C VAL A 352 7.85 11.29 16.37
N ALA A 353 6.98 10.29 16.24
CA ALA A 353 5.76 10.19 17.07
C ALA A 353 6.08 10.07 18.56
N ALA A 354 7.03 9.20 18.92
CA ALA A 354 7.46 9.04 20.30
C ALA A 354 8.03 10.36 20.87
N LEU A 355 8.79 11.08 20.05
CA LEU A 355 9.45 12.32 20.43
C LEU A 355 8.47 13.42 20.85
N ALA A 356 7.28 13.46 20.24
CA ALA A 356 6.24 14.44 20.54
C ALA A 356 5.61 14.28 21.95
N VAL A 357 5.72 13.09 22.55
CA VAL A 357 5.02 12.73 23.80
C VAL A 357 5.94 12.24 24.93
N GLY A 358 7.27 12.37 24.77
CA GLY A 358 8.23 11.93 25.79
C GLY A 358 8.60 10.45 25.72
N GLY A 359 8.33 9.79 24.59
CA GLY A 359 8.73 8.42 24.32
C GLY A 359 10.13 8.32 23.69
N ARG A 360 10.51 7.13 23.24
CA ARG A 360 11.80 6.86 22.60
C ARG A 360 11.63 6.25 21.22
N THR A 361 12.41 6.71 20.26
CA THR A 361 12.51 6.09 18.92
C THR A 361 13.70 5.13 18.88
N LEU A 362 13.47 3.87 18.51
CA LEU A 362 14.51 2.90 18.21
C LEU A 362 14.66 2.76 16.69
N ILE A 363 15.76 3.24 16.14
CA ILE A 363 16.06 3.17 14.71
C ILE A 363 16.67 1.80 14.40
N ILE A 364 16.03 1.02 13.53
CA ILE A 364 16.46 -0.33 13.14
C ILE A 364 16.96 -0.29 11.69
N GLY A 365 18.24 -0.60 11.52
CA GLY A 365 18.89 -0.63 10.22
C GLY A 365 18.40 -1.78 9.34
N GLN A 366 18.55 -1.61 8.02
CA GLN A 366 18.16 -2.61 7.02
C GLN A 366 18.78 -4.00 7.23
N PRO A 367 20.07 -4.15 7.63
CA PRO A 367 20.67 -5.47 7.85
C PRO A 367 19.95 -6.30 8.92
N ASP A 368 19.49 -5.65 9.99
CA ASP A 368 18.74 -6.32 11.07
C ASP A 368 17.37 -6.76 10.57
N ILE A 369 16.68 -5.93 9.76
CA ILE A 369 15.37 -6.28 9.17
C ILE A 369 15.49 -7.47 8.20
N LEU A 370 16.60 -7.57 7.47
CA LEU A 370 16.86 -8.69 6.56
C LEU A 370 17.34 -9.97 7.28
N ASP A 371 17.60 -9.91 8.58
CA ASP A 371 17.83 -11.08 9.44
C ASP A 371 16.71 -11.17 10.47
N THR A 372 15.64 -11.89 10.15
CA THR A 372 14.43 -11.95 10.99
C THR A 372 14.70 -12.35 12.45
N ALA A 373 15.73 -13.18 12.72
CA ALA A 373 16.11 -13.51 14.10
C ALA A 373 16.61 -12.28 14.84
N ARG A 374 17.56 -11.60 14.22
CA ARG A 374 18.20 -10.42 14.77
C ARG A 374 17.19 -9.29 14.88
N PHE A 375 16.29 -9.16 13.91
CA PHE A 375 15.16 -8.23 14.01
C PHE A 375 14.34 -8.48 15.28
N ILE A 376 13.88 -9.70 15.52
CA ILE A 376 13.09 -10.06 16.71
C ILE A 376 13.91 -9.84 18.00
N GLU A 377 15.21 -10.16 17.99
CA GLU A 377 16.12 -9.87 19.09
C GLU A 377 16.23 -8.37 19.38
N THR A 378 16.37 -7.55 18.34
CA THR A 378 16.43 -6.10 18.44
C THR A 378 15.10 -5.53 18.97
N LEU A 379 13.95 -6.10 18.58
CA LEU A 379 12.65 -5.71 19.14
C LEU A 379 12.57 -6.00 20.66
N ASP A 380 12.99 -7.19 21.07
CA ASP A 380 12.97 -7.63 22.46
C ASP A 380 13.94 -6.81 23.33
N THR A 381 15.22 -6.79 22.96
CA THR A 381 16.28 -6.08 23.69
C THR A 381 16.08 -4.56 23.67
N GLY A 382 15.53 -4.02 22.59
CA GLY A 382 15.15 -2.63 22.46
C GLY A 382 13.89 -2.25 23.26
N GLY A 383 13.16 -3.23 23.79
CA GLY A 383 11.93 -3.01 24.56
C GLY A 383 10.80 -2.39 23.74
N VAL A 384 10.71 -2.73 22.45
CA VAL A 384 9.74 -2.15 21.52
C VAL A 384 8.31 -2.43 21.99
N GLU A 385 7.51 -1.36 22.08
CA GLU A 385 6.10 -1.43 22.45
C GLU A 385 5.19 -1.24 21.23
N VAL A 386 5.65 -0.46 20.25
CA VAL A 386 4.91 -0.13 19.03
C VAL A 386 5.78 -0.41 17.81
N LEU A 387 5.26 -1.24 16.91
CA LEU A 387 5.87 -1.59 15.64
C LEU A 387 4.88 -1.32 14.50
N GLN A 388 5.36 -0.90 13.34
CA GLN A 388 4.61 -1.01 12.10
C GLN A 388 5.43 -1.74 11.05
N ALA A 389 4.74 -2.59 10.28
CA ALA A 389 5.32 -3.35 9.19
C ALA A 389 4.27 -3.57 8.08
N VAL A 390 4.71 -4.04 6.93
CA VAL A 390 3.79 -4.47 5.87
C VAL A 390 3.30 -5.90 6.17
N PRO A 391 2.05 -6.26 5.81
CA PRO A 391 1.50 -7.60 6.04
C PRO A 391 2.43 -8.75 5.62
N SER A 392 3.04 -8.65 4.44
CA SER A 392 3.98 -9.66 3.95
C SER A 392 5.23 -9.83 4.83
N TYR A 393 5.74 -8.76 5.45
CA TYR A 393 6.86 -8.91 6.38
C TYR A 393 6.42 -9.48 7.74
N LEU A 394 5.21 -9.17 8.20
CA LEU A 394 4.64 -9.80 9.40
C LEU A 394 4.49 -11.32 9.25
N GLU A 395 4.14 -11.81 8.06
CA GLU A 395 4.08 -13.24 7.75
C GLU A 395 5.47 -13.91 7.93
N VAL A 396 6.55 -13.23 7.53
CA VAL A 396 7.92 -13.71 7.76
C VAL A 396 8.27 -13.74 9.25
N VAL A 397 7.93 -12.69 10.00
CA VAL A 397 8.18 -12.62 11.46
C VAL A 397 7.42 -13.71 12.22
N LEU A 398 6.14 -13.94 11.89
CA LEU A 398 5.35 -15.01 12.52
C LEU A 398 5.90 -16.39 12.18
N THR A 399 6.31 -16.62 10.93
CA THR A 399 6.93 -17.89 10.51
C THR A 399 8.20 -18.19 11.31
N GLU A 400 8.99 -17.15 11.62
CA GLU A 400 10.15 -17.27 12.47
C GLU A 400 9.78 -17.62 13.92
N LEU A 401 8.83 -16.89 14.51
CA LEU A 401 8.39 -17.09 15.89
C LEU A 401 7.72 -18.46 16.12
N GLU A 402 7.01 -18.98 15.12
CA GLU A 402 6.42 -20.33 15.16
C GLU A 402 7.50 -21.42 15.24
N ARG A 403 8.68 -21.21 14.63
CA ARG A 403 9.81 -22.15 14.67
C ARG A 403 10.71 -21.96 15.88
N SER A 404 11.01 -20.71 16.23
CA SER A 404 11.87 -20.33 17.34
C SER A 404 11.12 -19.38 18.27
N PRO A 405 10.22 -19.90 19.13
CA PRO A 405 9.38 -19.06 19.98
C PRO A 405 10.21 -18.13 20.86
N ARG A 406 9.89 -16.84 20.79
CA ARG A 406 10.46 -15.80 21.65
C ARG A 406 9.35 -14.88 22.15
N ALA A 407 9.36 -14.60 23.44
CA ALA A 407 8.44 -13.64 24.01
C ALA A 407 8.87 -12.22 23.63
N LEU A 408 7.89 -11.38 23.28
CA LEU A 408 8.07 -9.93 23.12
C LEU A 408 7.26 -9.22 24.22
N PRO A 409 7.70 -9.27 25.50
CA PRO A 409 6.87 -8.91 26.64
C PRO A 409 6.50 -7.43 26.71
N ARG A 410 7.20 -6.58 25.97
CA ARG A 410 6.95 -5.14 25.85
C ARG A 410 6.02 -4.77 24.71
N LEU A 411 5.89 -5.60 23.67
CA LEU A 411 5.06 -5.30 22.51
C LEU A 411 3.59 -5.12 22.92
N ARG A 412 2.93 -4.07 22.44
CA ARG A 412 1.53 -3.73 22.75
C ARG A 412 0.70 -3.51 21.50
N HIS A 413 1.26 -2.85 20.50
CA HIS A 413 0.59 -2.53 19.25
C HIS A 413 1.47 -2.85 18.06
N VAL A 414 0.88 -3.53 17.07
CA VAL A 414 1.47 -3.69 15.75
C VAL A 414 0.51 -3.11 14.72
N SER A 415 0.98 -2.15 13.95
CA SER A 415 0.26 -1.64 12.80
C SER A 415 0.71 -2.34 11.52
N ALA A 416 -0.24 -2.72 10.68
CA ALA A 416 -0.02 -3.23 9.35
C ALA A 416 -0.54 -2.20 8.33
N THR A 417 0.30 -1.77 7.39
CA THR A 417 -0.10 -0.84 6.31
C THR A 417 0.60 -1.20 4.99
N GLY A 418 0.24 -0.51 3.91
CA GLY A 418 0.89 -0.66 2.60
C GLY A 418 0.41 -1.83 1.74
N GLU A 419 -0.29 -2.81 2.32
CA GLU A 419 -0.91 -3.95 1.60
C GLU A 419 -2.26 -4.32 2.22
N ALA A 420 -3.09 -5.06 1.49
CA ALA A 420 -4.32 -5.60 2.07
C ALA A 420 -3.98 -6.65 3.14
N LEU A 421 -4.46 -6.41 4.37
CA LEU A 421 -4.32 -7.35 5.47
C LEU A 421 -5.31 -8.51 5.32
N LYS A 422 -4.79 -9.74 5.32
CA LYS A 422 -5.59 -10.95 5.14
C LYS A 422 -6.03 -11.54 6.48
N LYS A 423 -7.23 -12.11 6.53
CA LYS A 423 -7.79 -12.70 7.75
C LYS A 423 -6.91 -13.82 8.31
N GLU A 424 -6.34 -14.65 7.45
CA GLU A 424 -5.49 -15.77 7.86
C GLU A 424 -4.23 -15.28 8.59
N LEU A 425 -3.71 -14.11 8.20
CA LEU A 425 -2.58 -13.49 8.89
C LEU A 425 -2.99 -12.94 10.26
N VAL A 426 -4.20 -12.38 10.37
CA VAL A 426 -4.78 -11.91 11.64
C VAL A 426 -5.01 -13.07 12.62
N GLU A 427 -5.48 -14.21 12.11
CA GLU A 427 -5.66 -15.44 12.90
C GLU A 427 -4.33 -15.95 13.47
N ARG A 428 -3.30 -16.05 12.62
CA ARG A 428 -1.94 -16.42 13.06
C ARG A 428 -1.36 -15.42 14.07
N TRP A 429 -1.61 -14.13 13.84
CA TRP A 429 -1.18 -13.08 14.75
C TRP A 429 -1.75 -13.27 16.16
N PHE A 430 -3.07 -13.37 16.31
CA PHE A 430 -3.69 -13.53 17.62
C PHE A 430 -3.46 -14.90 18.26
N ALA A 431 -3.13 -15.93 17.47
CA ALA A 431 -2.66 -17.20 18.01
C ALA A 431 -1.27 -17.07 18.68
N THR A 432 -0.42 -16.18 18.16
CA THR A 432 0.95 -15.95 18.67
C THR A 432 0.99 -14.87 19.75
N PHE A 433 0.21 -13.80 19.57
CA PHE A 433 0.18 -12.61 20.41
C PHE A 433 -1.27 -12.24 20.79
N PRO A 434 -1.93 -13.00 21.67
CA PRO A 434 -3.34 -12.78 22.01
C PRO A 434 -3.60 -11.42 22.66
N ASP A 435 -2.60 -10.84 23.35
CA ASP A 435 -2.73 -9.59 24.09
C ASP A 435 -2.19 -8.35 23.33
N VAL A 436 -1.63 -8.54 22.12
CA VAL A 436 -1.04 -7.45 21.32
C VAL A 436 -2.04 -7.03 20.25
N ALA A 437 -2.47 -5.75 20.29
CA ALA A 437 -3.40 -5.23 19.32
C ALA A 437 -2.78 -5.17 17.92
N LEU A 438 -3.55 -5.55 16.92
CA LEU A 438 -3.19 -5.46 15.51
C LEU A 438 -4.03 -4.37 14.85
N VAL A 439 -3.38 -3.35 14.28
CA VAL A 439 -4.05 -2.22 13.63
C VAL A 439 -3.93 -2.36 12.13
N ASN A 440 -5.06 -2.54 11.42
CA ASN A 440 -5.08 -2.40 9.97
C ASN A 440 -5.14 -0.92 9.62
N ALA A 441 -4.07 -0.36 9.06
CA ALA A 441 -3.98 1.04 8.70
C ALA A 441 -4.01 1.20 7.19
N TYR A 442 -4.64 2.28 6.74
CA TYR A 442 -4.76 2.59 5.32
C TYR A 442 -4.70 4.09 5.10
N GLY A 443 -3.97 4.47 4.05
CA GLY A 443 -3.98 5.79 3.48
C GLY A 443 -3.01 5.87 2.30
N LEU A 444 -2.77 7.10 1.86
CA LEU A 444 -1.93 7.42 0.71
C LEU A 444 -1.03 8.60 1.03
N THR A 445 0.09 8.69 0.33
CA THR A 445 1.04 9.81 0.46
C THR A 445 0.38 11.15 0.20
N GLU A 446 -0.55 11.22 -0.75
CA GLU A 446 -1.31 12.44 -1.07
C GLU A 446 -2.29 12.89 0.04
N THR A 447 -2.52 12.03 1.04
CA THR A 447 -3.42 12.26 2.17
C THR A 447 -2.68 12.25 3.52
N SER A 448 -1.42 12.67 3.53
CA SER A 448 -0.61 12.75 4.75
C SER A 448 -0.50 11.41 5.50
N ASP A 449 -0.21 10.33 4.76
CA ASP A 449 -0.08 8.94 5.24
C ASP A 449 -1.44 8.30 5.58
N ASP A 450 -1.63 7.70 6.76
CA ASP A 450 -2.83 6.90 7.07
C ASP A 450 -4.07 7.76 7.38
N THR A 451 -5.20 7.43 6.75
CA THR A 451 -6.51 8.08 6.86
C THR A 451 -7.53 7.25 7.63
N ASN A 452 -7.31 5.95 7.78
CA ASN A 452 -8.15 5.02 8.54
C ASN A 452 -7.32 4.09 9.43
N HIS A 453 -7.88 3.72 10.58
CA HIS A 453 -7.36 2.66 11.44
C HIS A 453 -8.50 1.71 11.88
N GLU A 454 -8.28 0.41 11.72
CA GLU A 454 -9.05 -0.63 12.42
C GLU A 454 -8.18 -1.25 13.52
N VAL A 455 -8.42 -0.86 14.77
CA VAL A 455 -7.71 -1.40 15.94
C VAL A 455 -8.37 -2.71 16.38
N MET A 456 -7.72 -3.83 16.09
CA MET A 456 -8.22 -5.16 16.43
C MET A 456 -7.57 -5.70 17.70
N ARG A 457 -8.38 -6.28 18.58
CA ARG A 457 -7.96 -7.07 19.75
C ARG A 457 -8.38 -8.54 19.67
N ARG A 458 -9.00 -8.92 18.54
CA ARG A 458 -9.45 -10.27 18.21
C ARG A 458 -9.59 -10.39 16.69
N VAL A 459 -9.65 -11.62 16.21
CA VAL A 459 -9.94 -11.90 14.80
C VAL A 459 -11.32 -11.34 14.42
N PRO A 460 -11.45 -10.59 13.31
CA PRO A 460 -12.75 -10.12 12.83
C PRO A 460 -13.63 -11.30 12.38
N GLU A 461 -14.94 -11.16 12.59
CA GLU A 461 -15.91 -12.20 12.21
C GLU A 461 -16.06 -12.29 10.69
N GLN A 462 -15.98 -11.15 10.00
CA GLN A 462 -16.06 -11.02 8.55
C GLN A 462 -14.90 -11.75 7.85
N ALA A 463 -15.09 -12.10 6.57
CA ALA A 463 -14.05 -12.73 5.75
C ALA A 463 -12.94 -11.75 5.35
N SER A 464 -13.31 -10.50 5.03
CA SER A 464 -12.38 -9.42 4.76
C SER A 464 -12.05 -8.65 6.04
N VAL A 465 -10.81 -8.17 6.14
CA VAL A 465 -10.38 -7.27 7.22
C VAL A 465 -10.72 -5.83 6.80
N PRO A 466 -11.63 -5.13 7.50
CA PRO A 466 -11.98 -3.76 7.13
C PRO A 466 -10.79 -2.82 7.39
N LEU A 467 -10.82 -1.66 6.73
CA LEU A 467 -9.86 -0.57 6.94
C LEU A 467 -10.22 0.30 8.15
N GLY A 468 -11.39 0.08 8.74
CA GLY A 468 -11.87 0.82 9.91
C GLY A 468 -12.52 2.15 9.55
N ARG A 469 -12.75 2.98 10.57
CA ARG A 469 -13.34 4.32 10.41
C ARG A 469 -12.26 5.36 10.10
N PRO A 470 -12.61 6.51 9.50
CA PRO A 470 -11.65 7.58 9.29
C PRO A 470 -11.09 8.11 10.61
N VAL A 471 -9.81 8.45 10.64
CA VAL A 471 -9.17 9.11 11.78
C VAL A 471 -9.67 10.55 11.96
N ALA A 472 -9.36 11.19 13.08
CA ALA A 472 -9.85 12.53 13.39
C ALA A 472 -9.63 13.53 12.24
N ASN A 473 -10.60 14.42 12.00
CA ASN A 473 -10.60 15.46 10.96
C ASN A 473 -10.49 14.96 9.50
N VAL A 474 -10.57 13.65 9.25
CA VAL A 474 -10.59 13.06 7.92
C VAL A 474 -12.00 12.73 7.49
N ARG A 475 -12.31 12.97 6.22
CA ARG A 475 -13.55 12.54 5.59
C ARG A 475 -13.25 11.68 4.38
N ILE A 476 -14.11 10.69 4.19
CA ILE A 476 -14.00 9.76 3.07
C ILE A 476 -15.35 9.74 2.37
N HIS A 477 -15.31 9.79 1.05
CA HIS A 477 -16.47 9.69 0.19
C HIS A 477 -16.32 8.44 -0.68
N VAL A 478 -17.36 7.64 -0.78
CA VAL A 478 -17.43 6.53 -1.75
C VAL A 478 -18.42 6.95 -2.82
N VAL A 479 -17.93 7.17 -4.04
CA VAL A 479 -18.70 7.86 -5.09
C VAL A 479 -18.73 7.10 -6.42
N ASP A 480 -19.73 7.45 -7.23
CA ASP A 480 -19.83 7.04 -8.63
C ASP A 480 -18.95 7.90 -9.56
N GLU A 481 -19.01 7.62 -10.87
CA GLU A 481 -18.23 8.35 -11.88
C GLU A 481 -18.58 9.84 -12.00
N ARG A 482 -19.73 10.26 -11.46
CA ARG A 482 -20.22 11.64 -11.43
C ARG A 482 -19.97 12.32 -10.07
N LEU A 483 -19.16 11.71 -9.20
CA LEU A 483 -18.84 12.18 -7.84
C LEU A 483 -20.05 12.26 -6.90
N ARG A 484 -21.08 11.44 -7.14
CA ARG A 484 -22.22 11.30 -6.23
C ARG A 484 -21.98 10.14 -5.27
N LEU A 485 -22.38 10.30 -4.02
CA LEU A 485 -22.33 9.21 -3.04
C LEU A 485 -23.09 7.99 -3.57
N VAL A 486 -22.52 6.81 -3.38
CA VAL A 486 -23.18 5.54 -3.70
C VAL A 486 -23.96 5.02 -2.49
N PRO A 487 -24.97 4.16 -2.71
CA PRO A 487 -25.67 3.50 -1.61
C PRO A 487 -24.73 2.72 -0.69
N LEU A 488 -25.04 2.63 0.61
CA LEU A 488 -24.28 1.78 1.54
C LEU A 488 -24.14 0.34 1.01
N GLY A 489 -22.94 -0.22 1.10
CA GLY A 489 -22.59 -1.54 0.57
C GLY A 489 -22.34 -1.61 -0.94
N SER A 490 -22.63 -0.54 -1.69
CA SER A 490 -22.30 -0.47 -3.12
C SER A 490 -20.82 -0.10 -3.33
N PRO A 491 -20.14 -0.72 -4.31
CA PRO A 491 -18.77 -0.35 -4.66
C PRO A 491 -18.74 1.04 -5.30
N GLY A 492 -17.74 1.84 -4.95
CA GLY A 492 -17.47 3.13 -5.56
C GLY A 492 -16.01 3.54 -5.39
N GLU A 493 -15.64 4.65 -6.02
CA GLU A 493 -14.30 5.22 -5.89
C GLU A 493 -14.14 5.87 -4.52
N ILE A 494 -13.02 5.62 -3.85
CA ILE A 494 -12.70 6.19 -2.53
C ILE A 494 -12.02 7.55 -2.74
N LEU A 495 -12.62 8.62 -2.23
CA LEU A 495 -12.05 9.98 -2.25
C LEU A 495 -11.89 10.49 -0.82
N PHE A 496 -10.90 11.36 -0.62
CA PHE A 496 -10.56 11.89 0.71
C PHE A 496 -10.75 13.39 0.76
N SER A 497 -11.16 13.90 1.91
CA SER A 497 -11.36 15.32 2.16
C SER A 497 -10.99 15.68 3.61
N GLY A 498 -10.77 16.96 3.86
CA GLY A 498 -10.33 17.49 5.15
C GLY A 498 -8.81 17.65 5.25
N VAL A 499 -8.32 17.77 6.48
CA VAL A 499 -6.95 18.24 6.79
C VAL A 499 -5.84 17.30 6.27
N CYS A 500 -6.17 16.04 5.98
CA CYS A 500 -5.23 15.06 5.46
C CYS A 500 -4.79 15.37 4.03
N VAL A 501 -5.64 16.00 3.22
CA VAL A 501 -5.40 16.22 1.79
C VAL A 501 -4.25 17.22 1.59
N GLY A 502 -3.19 16.74 0.95
CA GLY A 502 -2.01 17.53 0.60
C GLY A 502 -2.30 18.66 -0.38
N ARG A 503 -1.30 19.51 -0.60
CA ARG A 503 -1.42 20.70 -1.46
C ARG A 503 -1.52 20.34 -2.94
N GLY A 504 -0.92 19.23 -3.34
CA GLY A 504 -0.85 18.78 -4.73
C GLY A 504 0.45 18.03 -5.00
N TYR A 505 0.82 17.95 -6.29
CA TYR A 505 2.11 17.43 -6.72
C TYR A 505 3.09 18.58 -7.02
N VAL A 506 4.31 18.47 -6.53
CA VAL A 506 5.36 19.49 -6.69
C VAL A 506 5.63 19.75 -8.18
N ASN A 507 5.53 21.01 -8.59
CA ASN A 507 5.78 21.49 -9.94
C ASN A 507 5.05 20.67 -11.04
N ASP A 508 3.82 20.24 -10.76
CA ASP A 508 2.98 19.43 -11.65
C ASP A 508 1.50 19.83 -11.56
N GLU A 509 1.17 20.97 -12.17
CA GLU A 509 -0.19 21.49 -12.14
C GLU A 509 -1.22 20.59 -12.82
N GLU A 510 -0.83 19.90 -13.89
CA GLU A 510 -1.73 19.05 -14.67
C GLU A 510 -2.21 17.87 -13.84
N ARG A 511 -1.29 17.09 -13.26
CA ARG A 511 -1.66 15.98 -12.38
C ARG A 511 -2.32 16.49 -11.10
N THR A 512 -1.94 17.67 -10.62
CA THR A 512 -2.58 18.27 -9.45
C THR A 512 -4.05 18.54 -9.73
N LYS A 513 -4.39 19.22 -10.82
CA LYS A 513 -5.80 19.50 -11.20
C LYS A 513 -6.60 18.22 -11.45
N ALA A 514 -5.95 17.16 -11.95
CA ALA A 514 -6.61 15.88 -12.22
C ALA A 514 -6.93 15.07 -10.94
N ALA A 515 -6.12 15.20 -9.89
CA ALA A 515 -6.24 14.39 -8.67
C ALA A 515 -6.72 15.18 -7.43
N PHE A 516 -6.46 16.48 -7.38
CA PHE A 516 -6.83 17.38 -6.29
C PHE A 516 -7.82 18.42 -6.81
N MET A 517 -8.99 18.47 -6.20
CA MET A 517 -10.10 19.33 -6.64
C MET A 517 -10.85 19.92 -5.45
N PRO A 518 -11.63 20.98 -5.63
CA PRO A 518 -12.59 21.42 -4.62
C PRO A 518 -13.56 20.27 -4.31
N ASP A 519 -13.90 20.07 -3.03
CA ASP A 519 -14.89 19.08 -2.63
C ASP A 519 -16.31 19.56 -3.01
N PRO A 520 -17.02 18.93 -3.97
CA PRO A 520 -18.37 19.35 -4.35
C PRO A 520 -19.42 19.03 -3.28
N LEU A 521 -19.13 18.11 -2.35
CA LEU A 521 -20.00 17.72 -1.25
C LEU A 521 -19.79 18.62 -0.01
N LEU A 522 -18.61 19.24 0.11
CA LEU A 522 -18.22 20.10 1.24
C LEU A 522 -17.52 21.38 0.76
N PRO A 523 -18.27 22.47 0.51
CA PRO A 523 -17.70 23.72 0.03
C PRO A 523 -16.59 24.27 0.94
N GLY A 524 -15.44 24.59 0.34
CA GLY A 524 -14.27 25.14 1.03
C GLY A 524 -13.20 24.11 1.39
N GLU A 525 -13.50 22.81 1.29
CA GLU A 525 -12.54 21.73 1.51
C GLU A 525 -11.86 21.31 0.18
N ARG A 526 -10.67 20.73 0.28
CA ARG A 526 -9.99 20.05 -0.82
C ARG A 526 -10.35 18.57 -0.80
N MET A 527 -10.57 18.00 -1.98
CA MET A 527 -10.79 16.58 -2.20
C MET A 527 -9.65 15.97 -3.01
N TYR A 528 -9.20 14.78 -2.63
CA TYR A 528 -8.23 13.97 -3.36
C TYR A 528 -8.86 12.69 -3.92
N ARG A 529 -8.57 12.42 -5.20
CA ARG A 529 -9.03 11.24 -5.94
C ARG A 529 -7.97 10.13 -5.93
N SER A 530 -8.23 9.05 -5.20
CA SER A 530 -7.21 8.04 -4.89
C SER A 530 -6.97 6.98 -5.98
N GLY A 531 -7.99 6.73 -6.82
CA GLY A 531 -8.03 5.60 -7.75
C GLY A 531 -8.32 4.24 -7.08
N ASP A 532 -8.47 4.21 -5.75
CA ASP A 532 -8.91 3.04 -4.99
C ASP A 532 -10.44 2.88 -5.06
N PHE A 533 -10.90 1.63 -5.00
CA PHE A 533 -12.31 1.26 -4.95
C PHE A 533 -12.62 0.54 -3.65
N GLY A 534 -13.77 0.85 -3.08
CA GLY A 534 -14.24 0.26 -1.84
C GLY A 534 -15.73 0.44 -1.65
N ARG A 535 -16.20 0.12 -0.46
CA ARG A 535 -17.59 0.35 -0.05
C ARG A 535 -17.69 0.61 1.44
N TRP A 536 -18.70 1.36 1.83
CA TRP A 536 -19.08 1.48 3.23
C TRP A 536 -19.76 0.21 3.72
N LEU A 537 -19.31 -0.27 4.87
CA LEU A 537 -20.08 -1.20 5.69
C LEU A 537 -21.14 -0.41 6.49
N PRO A 538 -22.27 -1.04 6.88
CA PRO A 538 -23.35 -0.36 7.61
C PRO A 538 -22.91 0.33 8.91
N ASP A 539 -21.83 -0.14 9.53
CA ASP A 539 -21.27 0.40 10.76
C ASP A 539 -20.26 1.54 10.54
N GLY A 540 -20.13 2.04 9.31
CA GLY A 540 -19.23 3.13 8.95
C GLY A 540 -17.77 2.74 8.83
N ARG A 541 -17.44 1.44 8.84
CA ARG A 541 -16.10 0.96 8.47
C ARG A 541 -15.98 0.84 6.95
N LEU A 542 -14.79 1.10 6.42
CA LEU A 542 -14.52 1.01 4.99
C LEU A 542 -13.99 -0.38 4.62
N GLU A 543 -14.50 -0.98 3.55
CA GLU A 543 -13.95 -2.19 2.94
C GLU A 543 -13.23 -1.84 1.64
N PHE A 544 -12.00 -2.31 1.49
CA PHE A 544 -11.20 -2.14 0.27
C PHE A 544 -11.46 -3.25 -0.73
N LEU A 545 -11.76 -2.89 -1.98
CA LEU A 545 -12.07 -3.84 -3.06
C LEU A 545 -11.00 -3.92 -4.14
N GLY A 546 -10.08 -2.94 -4.19
CA GLY A 546 -8.96 -2.93 -5.13
C GLY A 546 -8.72 -1.56 -5.75
N ARG A 547 -7.98 -1.53 -6.86
CA ARG A 547 -7.70 -0.32 -7.65
C ARG A 547 -8.37 -0.42 -9.01
N ARG A 548 -8.79 0.73 -9.55
CA ARG A 548 -9.29 0.83 -10.93
C ARG A 548 -8.16 0.93 -11.96
N ASP A 549 -7.04 1.54 -11.57
CA ASP A 549 -5.90 1.77 -12.45
C ASP A 549 -4.91 0.59 -12.47
N ALA A 550 -3.84 0.73 -13.27
CA ALA A 550 -2.79 -0.29 -13.40
C ALA A 550 -1.76 -0.24 -12.26
N GLN A 551 -2.00 0.54 -11.21
CA GLN A 551 -1.07 0.63 -10.10
C GLN A 551 -1.18 -0.60 -9.20
N VAL A 552 -0.04 -1.07 -8.72
CA VAL A 552 0.05 -2.27 -7.91
C VAL A 552 0.84 -2.01 -6.64
N LYS A 553 0.46 -2.71 -5.57
CA LYS A 553 1.21 -2.80 -4.32
C LYS A 553 1.92 -4.15 -4.30
N ILE A 554 3.25 -4.12 -4.30
CA ILE A 554 4.13 -5.31 -4.25
C ILE A 554 5.11 -5.11 -3.08
N ARG A 555 5.02 -5.95 -2.04
CA ARG A 555 5.91 -5.89 -0.86
C ARG A 555 5.87 -4.53 -0.17
N GLY A 556 4.68 -3.93 -0.09
CA GLY A 556 4.44 -2.57 0.40
C GLY A 556 4.83 -1.44 -0.55
N PHE A 557 5.55 -1.72 -1.64
CA PHE A 557 5.93 -0.71 -2.63
C PHE A 557 4.76 -0.42 -3.56
N ARG A 558 4.39 0.87 -3.63
CA ARG A 558 3.47 1.39 -4.63
C ARG A 558 4.23 1.54 -5.95
N ILE A 559 3.84 0.76 -6.96
CA ILE A 559 4.49 0.72 -8.27
C ILE A 559 3.48 1.02 -9.36
N GLU A 560 3.79 2.02 -10.18
CA GLU A 560 3.07 2.30 -11.43
C GLU A 560 3.67 1.44 -12.54
N ILE A 561 2.90 0.48 -13.07
CA ILE A 561 3.34 -0.40 -14.16
C ILE A 561 3.81 0.42 -15.38
N GLY A 562 3.12 1.53 -15.66
CA GLY A 562 3.49 2.45 -16.74
C GLY A 562 4.88 3.09 -16.55
N GLU A 563 5.39 3.20 -15.32
CA GLU A 563 6.74 3.72 -15.09
C GLU A 563 7.81 2.78 -15.63
N VAL A 564 7.65 1.49 -15.36
CA VAL A 564 8.53 0.44 -15.85
C VAL A 564 8.43 0.28 -17.37
N GLU A 565 7.20 0.29 -17.90
CA GLU A 565 6.95 0.21 -19.35
C GLU A 565 7.62 1.34 -20.12
N ASN A 566 7.51 2.59 -19.63
CA ASN A 566 8.11 3.73 -20.31
C ASN A 566 9.64 3.72 -20.28
N GLN A 567 10.26 3.20 -19.21
CA GLN A 567 11.72 3.04 -19.17
C GLN A 567 12.18 1.92 -20.12
N LEU A 568 11.42 0.82 -20.22
CA LEU A 568 11.68 -0.22 -21.22
C LEU A 568 11.64 0.34 -22.65
N LEU A 569 10.71 1.23 -22.97
CA LEU A 569 10.60 1.87 -24.28
C LEU A 569 11.77 2.82 -24.61
N ARG A 570 12.58 3.20 -23.62
CA ARG A 570 13.78 4.04 -23.82
C ARG A 570 15.04 3.22 -24.11
N VAL A 571 14.96 1.89 -24.00
CA VAL A 571 16.08 1.01 -24.36
C VAL A 571 16.16 0.87 -25.87
N ASP A 572 17.31 1.19 -26.45
CA ASP A 572 17.54 1.03 -27.90
C ASP A 572 17.28 -0.43 -28.31
N GLY A 573 16.46 -0.61 -29.35
CA GLY A 573 16.03 -1.92 -29.84
C GLY A 573 14.68 -2.41 -29.28
N VAL A 574 14.12 -1.77 -28.24
CA VAL A 574 12.74 -2.04 -27.78
C VAL A 574 11.75 -1.18 -28.57
N ARG A 575 10.76 -1.81 -29.20
CA ARG A 575 9.70 -1.13 -29.96
C ARG A 575 8.41 -0.95 -29.16
N ASP A 576 7.96 -2.02 -28.51
CA ASP A 576 6.77 -2.02 -27.65
C ASP A 576 7.12 -2.64 -26.30
N SER A 577 6.47 -2.21 -25.22
CA SER A 577 6.62 -2.78 -23.89
C SER A 577 5.27 -2.96 -23.19
N ALA A 578 5.19 -3.98 -22.34
CA ALA A 578 4.09 -4.19 -21.42
C ALA A 578 4.56 -4.94 -20.20
N VAL A 579 4.14 -4.53 -19.02
CA VAL A 579 4.49 -5.19 -17.76
C VAL A 579 3.20 -5.70 -17.10
N VAL A 580 3.24 -6.93 -16.60
CA VAL A 580 2.11 -7.53 -15.87
C VAL A 580 2.60 -8.04 -14.52
N VAL A 581 1.67 -8.15 -13.57
CA VAL A 581 1.95 -8.80 -12.29
C VAL A 581 1.52 -10.26 -12.38
N THR A 582 2.40 -11.16 -11.95
CA THR A 582 2.08 -12.58 -11.75
C THR A 582 2.24 -12.95 -10.27
N GLY A 583 1.66 -14.08 -9.87
CA GLY A 583 1.66 -14.54 -8.48
C GLY A 583 0.62 -13.84 -7.60
N GLU A 584 0.53 -14.27 -6.35
CA GLU A 584 -0.44 -13.77 -5.37
C GLU A 584 0.21 -13.55 -4.01
N GLY A 585 -0.23 -12.52 -3.28
CA GLY A 585 0.38 -12.15 -2.00
C GLY A 585 1.87 -11.84 -2.17
N GLU A 586 2.71 -12.59 -1.47
CA GLU A 586 4.17 -12.39 -1.44
C GLU A 586 4.91 -12.83 -2.71
N SER A 587 4.34 -13.74 -3.51
CA SER A 587 4.94 -14.18 -4.78
C SER A 587 4.65 -13.20 -5.94
N ARG A 588 3.96 -12.09 -5.63
CA ARG A 588 3.73 -11.02 -6.61
C ARG A 588 5.06 -10.49 -7.13
N GLN A 589 5.17 -10.47 -8.45
CA GLN A 589 6.34 -10.02 -9.17
C GLN A 589 5.96 -9.40 -10.52
N LEU A 590 6.82 -8.52 -11.02
CA LEU A 590 6.67 -7.89 -12.32
C LEU A 590 7.31 -8.78 -13.39
N VAL A 591 6.55 -9.09 -14.45
CA VAL A 591 7.04 -9.74 -15.66
C VAL A 591 6.92 -8.75 -16.80
N ALA A 592 8.05 -8.43 -17.44
CA ALA A 592 8.11 -7.54 -18.58
C ALA A 592 8.03 -8.30 -19.90
N PHE A 593 7.21 -7.80 -20.79
CA PHE A 593 7.12 -8.21 -22.19
C PHE A 593 7.62 -7.06 -23.05
N HIS A 594 8.41 -7.39 -24.07
CA HIS A 594 8.84 -6.41 -25.04
C HIS A 594 8.83 -6.98 -26.46
N SER A 595 8.78 -6.08 -27.45
CA SER A 595 8.96 -6.41 -28.87
C SER A 595 10.13 -5.61 -29.45
N GLY A 596 10.62 -6.00 -30.62
CA GLY A 596 11.78 -5.38 -31.26
C GLY A 596 12.95 -6.35 -31.39
N GLU A 597 14.16 -5.83 -31.25
CA GLU A 597 15.40 -6.60 -31.36
C GLU A 597 15.54 -7.65 -30.24
N GLU A 598 16.35 -8.67 -30.50
CA GLU A 598 16.69 -9.69 -29.51
C GLU A 598 17.78 -9.16 -28.58
N LEU A 599 17.34 -8.59 -27.46
CA LEU A 599 18.19 -8.03 -26.43
C LEU A 599 18.47 -9.07 -25.35
N SER A 600 19.67 -9.04 -24.79
CA SER A 600 19.98 -9.86 -23.62
C SER A 600 19.26 -9.32 -22.39
N GLU A 601 18.85 -10.20 -21.47
CA GLU A 601 18.26 -9.80 -20.19
C GLU A 601 19.21 -8.90 -19.38
N ALA A 602 20.53 -9.15 -19.47
CA ALA A 602 21.55 -8.32 -18.83
C ALA A 602 21.49 -6.85 -19.32
N THR A 603 21.29 -6.62 -20.62
CA THR A 603 21.17 -5.28 -21.20
C THR A 603 19.92 -4.55 -20.70
N LEU A 604 18.78 -5.27 -20.61
CA LEU A 604 17.52 -4.70 -20.10
C LEU A 604 17.64 -4.36 -18.61
N LEU A 605 18.24 -5.26 -17.82
CA LEU A 605 18.49 -5.05 -16.39
C LEU A 605 19.42 -3.86 -16.12
N GLU A 606 20.52 -3.75 -16.87
CA GLU A 606 21.47 -2.63 -16.76
C GLU A 606 20.78 -1.30 -17.05
N SER A 607 20.03 -1.21 -18.15
CA SER A 607 19.36 0.03 -18.53
C SER A 607 18.25 0.43 -17.55
N LEU A 608 17.42 -0.53 -17.10
CA LEU A 608 16.39 -0.24 -16.11
C LEU A 608 16.99 0.10 -14.74
N GLY A 609 18.05 -0.59 -14.31
CA GLY A 609 18.73 -0.35 -13.04
C GLY A 609 19.39 1.03 -12.94
N ALA A 610 19.74 1.63 -14.07
CA ALA A 610 20.25 3.01 -14.12
C ALA A 610 19.17 4.07 -13.83
N ALA A 611 17.90 3.77 -14.10
CA ALA A 611 16.80 4.75 -14.04
C ALA A 611 15.76 4.47 -12.94
N LEU A 612 15.57 3.21 -12.56
CA LEU A 612 14.52 2.77 -11.65
C LEU A 612 15.11 2.24 -10.32
N PRO A 613 14.39 2.44 -9.21
CA PRO A 613 14.69 1.72 -7.97
C PRO A 613 14.64 0.19 -8.15
N SER A 614 15.46 -0.54 -7.40
CA SER A 614 15.58 -2.00 -7.50
C SER A 614 14.26 -2.75 -7.34
N TYR A 615 13.33 -2.26 -6.51
CA TYR A 615 12.02 -2.87 -6.30
C TYR A 615 11.05 -2.71 -7.49
N MET A 616 11.34 -1.84 -8.46
CA MET A 616 10.57 -1.66 -9.69
C MET A 616 11.09 -2.50 -10.86
N ILE A 617 12.27 -3.12 -10.72
CA ILE A 617 12.89 -3.91 -11.79
C ILE A 617 12.11 -5.24 -11.95
N PRO A 618 11.63 -5.57 -13.18
CA PRO A 618 11.01 -6.85 -13.47
C PRO A 618 11.89 -8.03 -13.10
N SER A 619 11.28 -9.10 -12.59
CA SER A 619 12.01 -10.34 -12.27
C SER A 619 12.22 -11.23 -13.49
N ARG A 620 11.51 -10.99 -14.59
CA ARG A 620 11.64 -11.71 -15.86
C ARG A 620 11.33 -10.81 -17.04
N PHE A 621 11.99 -11.09 -18.16
CA PHE A 621 11.77 -10.43 -19.45
C PHE A 621 11.40 -11.46 -20.50
N ARG A 622 10.40 -11.17 -21.34
CA ARG A 622 9.96 -12.04 -22.43
C ARG A 622 9.84 -11.24 -23.72
N ARG A 623 10.59 -11.63 -24.75
CA ARG A 623 10.46 -11.07 -26.09
C ARG A 623 9.30 -11.72 -26.82
N LEU A 624 8.43 -10.91 -27.42
CA LEU A 624 7.41 -11.33 -28.36
C LEU A 624 7.63 -10.57 -29.68
N ASP A 625 7.37 -11.21 -30.82
CA ASP A 625 7.47 -10.51 -32.11
C ASP A 625 6.45 -9.36 -32.22
N VAL A 626 5.26 -9.56 -31.63
CA VAL A 626 4.20 -8.55 -31.48
C VAL A 626 3.49 -8.79 -30.15
N LEU A 627 3.21 -7.73 -29.39
CA LEU A 627 2.42 -7.82 -28.16
C LEU A 627 0.94 -8.10 -28.51
N PRO A 628 0.25 -9.02 -27.82
CA PRO A 628 -1.14 -9.32 -28.09
C PRO A 628 -2.01 -8.08 -27.84
N LEU A 629 -2.97 -7.85 -28.72
CA LEU A 629 -3.92 -6.73 -28.64
C LEU A 629 -5.34 -7.25 -28.45
N THR A 630 -6.16 -6.49 -27.75
CA THR A 630 -7.61 -6.66 -27.65
C THR A 630 -8.28 -6.31 -28.98
N ALA A 631 -9.56 -6.66 -29.14
CA ALA A 631 -10.36 -6.27 -30.32
C ALA A 631 -10.40 -4.76 -30.59
N ASN A 632 -10.12 -3.93 -29.56
CA ASN A 632 -10.07 -2.47 -29.65
C ASN A 632 -8.65 -1.93 -29.90
N GLY A 633 -7.69 -2.78 -30.25
CA GLY A 633 -6.31 -2.39 -30.59
C GLY A 633 -5.43 -1.98 -29.41
N LYS A 634 -5.89 -2.12 -28.16
CA LYS A 634 -5.08 -1.92 -26.94
C LYS A 634 -4.36 -3.20 -26.55
N ILE A 635 -3.20 -3.11 -25.90
CA ILE A 635 -2.47 -4.28 -25.36
C ILE A 635 -3.39 -5.14 -24.48
N ASP A 636 -3.47 -6.43 -24.79
CA ASP A 636 -4.24 -7.42 -24.04
C ASP A 636 -3.41 -7.93 -22.84
N ARG A 637 -3.51 -7.19 -21.74
CA ARG A 637 -2.86 -7.56 -20.47
C ARG A 637 -3.35 -8.89 -19.90
N LYS A 638 -4.59 -9.33 -20.20
CA LYS A 638 -5.08 -10.65 -19.76
C LYS A 638 -4.42 -11.78 -20.55
N ALA A 639 -4.22 -11.59 -21.85
CA ALA A 639 -3.42 -12.50 -22.66
C ALA A 639 -1.96 -12.53 -22.18
N LEU A 640 -1.34 -11.38 -21.93
CA LEU A 640 0.01 -11.30 -21.39
C LEU A 640 0.15 -11.93 -20.00
N THR A 641 -0.82 -11.74 -19.10
CA THR A 641 -0.82 -12.37 -17.77
C THR A 641 -0.91 -13.89 -17.90
N ARG A 642 -1.75 -14.40 -18.82
CA ARG A 642 -1.80 -15.83 -19.14
C ARG A 642 -0.49 -16.31 -19.73
N LEU A 643 0.11 -15.58 -20.67
CA LEU A 643 1.42 -15.92 -21.23
C LEU A 643 2.48 -15.95 -20.13
N ALA A 644 2.50 -14.97 -19.23
CA ALA A 644 3.41 -14.92 -18.10
C ALA A 644 3.24 -16.12 -17.16
N GLY A 645 2.00 -16.58 -16.96
CA GLY A 645 1.66 -17.80 -16.23
C GLY A 645 1.83 -19.10 -17.04
N GLN A 646 1.93 -19.02 -18.37
CA GLN A 646 2.34 -20.12 -19.24
C GLN A 646 3.87 -20.20 -19.14
N GLU A 647 4.33 -21.21 -18.41
CA GLU A 647 5.73 -21.53 -18.33
C GLU A 647 6.20 -22.11 -19.67
N GLU A 648 7.37 -21.68 -20.12
CA GLU A 648 8.16 -22.48 -21.06
C GLU A 648 8.28 -23.88 -20.46
N SER A 649 7.83 -24.87 -21.22
CA SER A 649 7.98 -26.28 -20.91
C SER A 649 9.37 -26.51 -20.32
N ALA A 650 9.39 -27.16 -19.15
CA ALA A 650 10.58 -27.61 -18.45
C ALA A 650 11.76 -27.82 -19.42
N GLY A 651 12.76 -26.95 -19.32
CA GLY A 651 14.07 -27.27 -19.92
C GLY A 651 14.44 -28.67 -19.44
N ASP A 652 14.81 -29.53 -20.39
CA ASP A 652 15.30 -30.89 -20.15
C ASP A 652 16.31 -30.89 -18.97
N GLY A 653 15.84 -31.18 -17.75
CA GLY A 653 16.66 -30.90 -16.56
C GLY A 653 16.03 -31.13 -15.18
N VAL A 654 14.96 -31.93 -15.07
CA VAL A 654 14.30 -32.28 -13.79
C VAL A 654 15.12 -33.31 -12.97
N GLU A 655 16.23 -33.83 -13.50
CA GLU A 655 17.03 -34.85 -12.82
C GLU A 655 17.75 -34.27 -11.59
N LEU A 656 17.13 -34.32 -10.41
CA LEU A 656 17.74 -34.04 -9.10
C LEU A 656 18.65 -35.21 -8.71
N ARG A 657 19.93 -34.95 -8.45
CA ARG A 657 21.00 -35.95 -8.30
C ARG A 657 21.34 -36.26 -6.84
N SER A 658 21.14 -35.34 -5.90
CA SER A 658 21.42 -35.56 -4.48
C SER A 658 20.17 -35.47 -3.59
N ASP A 659 20.24 -36.02 -2.37
CA ASP A 659 19.19 -35.87 -1.36
C ASP A 659 19.02 -34.40 -0.95
N THR A 660 20.12 -33.65 -0.90
CA THR A 660 20.11 -32.21 -0.63
C THR A 660 19.36 -31.44 -1.72
N GLU A 661 19.59 -31.76 -3.00
CA GLU A 661 18.85 -31.16 -4.12
C GLU A 661 17.35 -31.49 -4.06
N ARG A 662 16.98 -32.73 -3.71
CA ARG A 662 15.57 -33.14 -3.52
C ARG A 662 14.90 -32.39 -2.37
N ARG A 663 15.55 -32.34 -1.21
CA ARG A 663 15.06 -31.59 -0.05
C ARG A 663 14.90 -30.10 -0.37
N LEU A 664 15.88 -29.52 -1.07
CA LEU A 664 15.84 -28.12 -1.44
C LEU A 664 14.70 -27.80 -2.43
N ALA A 665 14.46 -28.68 -3.41
CA ALA A 665 13.34 -28.55 -4.34
C ALA A 665 11.98 -28.62 -3.62
N GLU A 666 11.81 -29.51 -2.64
CA GLU A 666 10.61 -29.58 -1.81
C GLU A 666 10.39 -28.31 -0.99
N LEU A 667 11.46 -27.77 -0.38
CA LEU A 667 11.39 -26.52 0.38
C LEU A 667 11.07 -25.32 -0.52
N TRP A 668 11.71 -25.21 -1.69
CA TRP A 668 11.36 -24.19 -2.67
C TRP A 668 9.91 -24.33 -3.12
N SER A 669 9.41 -25.55 -3.35
CA SER A 669 8.02 -25.79 -3.72
C SER A 669 7.04 -25.23 -2.68
N GLN A 670 7.31 -25.47 -1.40
CA GLN A 670 6.49 -24.97 -0.29
C GLN A 670 6.56 -23.44 -0.15
N VAL A 671 7.77 -22.88 -0.22
CA VAL A 671 8.03 -21.44 -0.04
C VAL A 671 7.47 -20.62 -1.20
N LEU A 672 7.71 -21.07 -2.44
CA LEU A 672 7.30 -20.40 -3.67
C LEU A 672 5.85 -20.73 -4.07
N LYS A 673 5.24 -21.74 -3.45
CA LYS A 673 3.91 -22.27 -3.79
C LYS A 673 3.83 -22.73 -5.26
N VAL A 674 4.90 -23.35 -5.76
CA VAL A 674 4.97 -23.95 -7.12
C VAL A 674 5.17 -25.46 -7.03
N PRO A 675 4.64 -26.28 -7.96
CA PRO A 675 4.82 -27.73 -7.93
C PRO A 675 6.31 -28.15 -7.91
N ALA A 676 6.69 -29.06 -7.00
CA ALA A 676 8.08 -29.53 -6.88
C ALA A 676 8.65 -30.11 -8.19
N GLY A 677 7.81 -30.75 -9.01
CA GLY A 677 8.20 -31.28 -10.32
C GLY A 677 8.62 -30.21 -11.34
N ARG A 678 8.46 -28.92 -11.04
CA ARG A 678 8.93 -27.79 -11.86
C ARG A 678 10.29 -27.25 -11.43
N ILE A 679 10.84 -27.75 -10.33
CA ILE A 679 12.09 -27.26 -9.75
C ILE A 679 13.19 -28.27 -10.05
N GLY A 680 14.03 -27.95 -11.02
CA GLY A 680 15.18 -28.74 -11.44
C GLY A 680 16.49 -28.20 -10.88
N ARG A 681 17.59 -28.89 -11.21
CA ARG A 681 18.93 -28.52 -10.73
C ARG A 681 19.41 -27.15 -11.19
N ALA A 682 19.06 -26.78 -12.41
CA ALA A 682 19.40 -25.49 -13.01
C ALA A 682 18.34 -24.41 -12.74
N SER A 683 17.29 -24.71 -11.97
CA SER A 683 16.28 -23.72 -11.64
C SER A 683 16.90 -22.58 -10.84
N HIS A 684 16.70 -21.37 -11.33
CA HIS A 684 17.06 -20.14 -10.64
C HIS A 684 15.90 -19.70 -9.73
N PHE A 685 16.20 -19.25 -8.52
CA PHE A 685 15.20 -18.99 -7.48
C PHE A 685 14.21 -17.91 -7.88
N PHE A 686 14.71 -16.77 -8.38
CA PHE A 686 13.88 -15.64 -8.81
C PHE A 686 13.06 -15.98 -10.07
N ASP A 687 13.65 -16.75 -10.99
CA ASP A 687 12.99 -17.26 -12.19
C ASP A 687 11.95 -18.33 -11.86
N SER A 688 11.95 -18.84 -10.63
CA SER A 688 10.92 -19.76 -10.11
C SER A 688 9.84 -19.01 -9.31
N GLY A 689 9.91 -17.67 -9.25
CA GLY A 689 8.98 -16.81 -8.50
C GLY A 689 9.49 -16.39 -7.12
N GLY A 690 10.79 -16.58 -6.86
CA GLY A 690 11.45 -16.15 -5.64
C GLY A 690 11.48 -14.63 -5.46
N THR A 691 11.47 -14.21 -4.21
CA THR A 691 11.49 -12.81 -3.77
C THR A 691 12.42 -12.69 -2.56
N SER A 692 12.77 -11.47 -2.15
CA SER A 692 13.55 -11.27 -0.92
C SER A 692 12.84 -11.85 0.31
N LEU A 693 11.51 -11.71 0.41
CA LEU A 693 10.73 -12.28 1.52
C LEU A 693 10.69 -13.81 1.47
N SER A 694 10.48 -14.40 0.28
CA SER A 694 10.50 -15.86 0.16
C SER A 694 11.91 -16.42 0.40
N MET A 695 12.97 -15.65 0.12
CA MET A 695 14.34 -15.98 0.48
C MET A 695 14.57 -15.99 1.98
N LEU A 696 14.02 -15.02 2.73
CA LEU A 696 14.03 -15.06 4.21
C LEU A 696 13.35 -16.33 4.72
N ARG A 697 12.16 -16.65 4.19
CA ARG A 697 11.43 -17.87 4.56
C ARG A 697 12.18 -19.15 4.21
N LEU A 698 12.91 -19.17 3.09
CA LEU A 698 13.76 -20.29 2.71
C LEU A 698 14.95 -20.44 3.67
N ALA A 699 15.63 -19.34 4.03
CA ALA A 699 16.72 -19.37 5.01
C ALA A 699 16.22 -19.90 6.36
N ILE A 700 15.04 -19.44 6.80
CA ILE A 700 14.35 -19.95 7.98
C ILE A 700 14.07 -21.46 7.81
N ALA A 701 13.53 -21.89 6.67
CA ALA A 701 13.22 -23.29 6.36
C ALA A 701 14.43 -24.22 6.42
N LEU A 702 15.60 -23.69 6.05
CA LEU A 702 16.91 -24.35 6.07
C LEU A 702 17.64 -24.23 7.41
N ASP A 703 16.95 -23.89 8.50
CA ASP A 703 17.53 -23.73 9.84
C ASP A 703 18.71 -22.73 9.88
N ARG A 704 18.71 -21.76 8.95
CA ARG A 704 19.76 -20.75 8.79
C ARG A 704 21.16 -21.31 8.57
N VAL A 705 21.26 -22.55 8.07
CA VAL A 705 22.54 -23.10 7.61
C VAL A 705 23.12 -22.24 6.49
N VAL A 706 22.28 -21.49 5.77
CA VAL A 706 22.64 -20.47 4.78
C VAL A 706 21.91 -19.17 5.08
N THR A 707 22.58 -18.05 4.84
CA THR A 707 22.01 -16.70 5.00
C THR A 707 21.25 -16.26 3.74
N PRO A 708 20.32 -15.29 3.84
CA PRO A 708 19.68 -14.69 2.67
C PRO A 708 20.67 -14.11 1.66
N VAL A 709 21.77 -13.51 2.13
CA VAL A 709 22.82 -12.98 1.26
C VAL A 709 23.49 -14.10 0.45
N GLU A 710 23.77 -15.23 1.09
CA GLU A 710 24.33 -16.40 0.40
C GLU A 710 23.35 -17.02 -0.59
N LEU A 711 22.05 -17.08 -0.25
CA LEU A 711 21.01 -17.52 -1.17
C LEU A 711 20.87 -16.59 -2.38
N GLN A 712 21.10 -15.29 -2.20
CA GLN A 712 21.13 -14.32 -3.30
C GLN A 712 22.37 -14.46 -4.17
N GLN A 713 23.52 -14.81 -3.59
CA GLN A 713 24.78 -15.07 -4.32
C GLN A 713 24.79 -16.43 -5.03
N HIS A 714 24.00 -17.40 -4.54
CA HIS A 714 23.87 -18.74 -5.10
C HIS A 714 22.40 -19.08 -5.40
N PRO A 715 21.75 -18.34 -6.31
CA PRO A 715 20.31 -18.46 -6.56
C PRO A 715 19.93 -19.69 -7.38
N VAL A 716 20.89 -20.48 -7.88
CA VAL A 716 20.64 -21.73 -8.62
C VAL A 716 20.56 -22.91 -7.66
N LEU A 717 19.55 -23.78 -7.81
CA LEU A 717 19.28 -24.89 -6.89
C LEU A 717 20.52 -25.77 -6.64
N ALA A 718 21.24 -26.18 -7.69
CA ALA A 718 22.42 -27.02 -7.55
C ALA A 718 23.58 -26.32 -6.82
N GLU A 719 23.74 -25.01 -7.00
CA GLU A 719 24.79 -24.22 -6.32
C GLU A 719 24.48 -24.07 -4.84
N CYS A 720 23.22 -23.78 -4.51
CA CYS A 720 22.74 -23.74 -3.14
C CYS A 720 22.85 -25.11 -2.45
N ALA A 721 22.51 -26.20 -3.14
CA ALA A 721 22.70 -27.55 -2.60
C ALA A 721 24.17 -27.86 -2.32
N ALA A 722 25.08 -27.49 -3.22
CA ALA A 722 26.52 -27.66 -3.01
C ALA A 722 27.04 -26.82 -1.83
N LEU A 723 26.49 -25.63 -1.60
CA LEU A 723 26.81 -24.81 -0.42
C LEU A 723 26.38 -25.49 0.89
N LEU A 724 25.16 -26.04 0.91
CA LEU A 724 24.64 -26.79 2.07
C LEU A 724 25.49 -28.03 2.36
N ASP A 725 25.87 -28.79 1.33
CA ASP A 725 26.71 -29.98 1.48
C ASP A 725 28.10 -29.65 2.03
N ARG A 726 28.71 -28.53 1.59
CA ARG A 726 30.00 -28.05 2.15
C ARG A 726 29.87 -27.70 3.64
N ARG A 727 28.84 -26.94 4.02
CA ARG A 727 28.57 -26.57 5.41
C ARG A 727 28.36 -27.80 6.30
N ALA A 728 27.64 -28.80 5.79
CA ALA A 728 27.41 -30.05 6.50
C ALA A 728 28.71 -30.86 6.72
N ALA A 729 29.63 -30.83 5.75
CA ALA A 729 30.94 -31.49 5.87
C ALA A 729 31.89 -30.78 6.85
N GLU A 730 31.71 -29.47 7.04
CA GLU A 730 32.53 -28.63 7.95
C GLU A 730 32.00 -28.59 9.40
N ALA A 731 30.78 -29.08 9.66
CA ALA A 731 30.20 -29.10 11.00
C ALA A 731 30.95 -30.09 11.93
N PRO A 732 31.38 -29.68 13.14
CA PRO A 732 32.11 -30.56 14.05
C PRO A 732 31.23 -31.73 14.51
N ASN A 733 31.71 -32.95 14.28
CA ASN A 733 31.02 -34.19 14.61
C ASN A 733 30.87 -34.34 16.15
N PRO A 734 29.66 -34.42 16.73
CA PRO A 734 29.47 -34.56 18.18
C PRO A 734 29.97 -35.89 18.78
N GLY A 735 30.47 -36.81 17.95
CA GLY A 735 30.69 -38.22 18.29
C GLY A 735 32.14 -38.71 18.39
N ARG A 736 33.15 -37.85 18.57
CA ARG A 736 34.52 -38.31 18.90
C ARG A 736 34.97 -37.78 20.26
N GLN A 737 34.62 -38.51 21.32
CA GLN A 737 35.46 -38.51 22.51
C GLN A 737 36.84 -39.08 22.14
N PRO A 738 37.96 -38.47 22.57
CA PRO A 738 39.27 -39.08 22.43
C PRO A 738 39.30 -40.36 23.25
N VAL A 739 39.62 -41.48 22.60
CA VAL A 739 40.02 -42.68 23.32
C VAL A 739 41.40 -42.40 23.89
N ASP A 740 41.48 -42.27 25.21
CA ASP A 740 42.75 -42.36 25.94
C ASP A 740 43.38 -43.73 25.64
N SER A 741 44.56 -43.71 25.03
CA SER A 741 45.46 -44.87 25.01
C SER A 741 46.79 -44.46 25.63
N HIS A 742 46.96 -44.87 26.89
CA HIS A 742 48.24 -45.02 27.55
C HIS A 742 49.25 -45.75 26.65
N VAL A 743 50.39 -45.10 26.36
CA VAL A 743 51.75 -45.54 26.71
C VAL A 743 52.59 -44.29 26.95
#